data_AF-A0A976JKI8-F1
#
_entry.id   AF-A0A976JKI8-F1
#
_cell.length_a   1.000
_cell.length_b   1.000
_cell.length_c   1.000
_cell.angle_alpha   90.00
_cell.angle_beta   90.00
_cell.angle_gamma   90.00
#
_symmetry.space_group_name_H-M   'P 1'
#
loop_
_entity.id
_entity.type
_entity.pdbx_description
1 polymer ?
#
loop_
_entity_poly.entity_id
_entity_poly.type
_entity_poly.pdbx_seq_one_letter_code
_entity_poly.pdbx_strand_id
1 'polypeptide(L)'
;MLLQFLQNPLNKIFLLLVLVLSGPAFTQTEGKTKLEFPGVAGSLEEIISIHRNQYESLLEKVGKNPKLMNQLGNISEVKLNKYFMRSILFHSDYRYLKLAEGNECTFYALIENNLIKTTKGNIDNVLISFKNKDNKRESALVLKKDFLDFVYKTKCFQNKEIGLLFNSENLARTIKQLKFQTPKTRKQCVGILREWQSNPYTPYLCKIPEVVLEGKRSRNRLASIPESEILRRRYYRDKIAQAEGLAQIVPFFERSYLENLCLSIADETKFCSAYLASDVWSKVVNGEEPREKLEYKCSHLLNKPRPLTLAQLRSCAVTFLKEPESCITLGAADYPSIFPRSKCDAISDALSVSRMKTNYQDCPAEVDNEGIVNIHRILNHLNPRKITSTPDTCANETNFSFAKLNIDYKNADAWPLKICFFDKIEDKEVCEQYIPGQNPNSDLSEGKVISKILYRIKGTPSNLVCKSVKKQDYNPNLLEYKVGCWVVYDDDICTTLHCPKRIFVDQKQITELTFKGKPLFEYFPNSFSNEKFSLTNIINETYKLEPKLVRNLTELKYFFDNTKDGIIHGIGCSEDLYPTLFHKKGFNQCSPLPFIIDGYKIAYGNTFLTLRTGIDDIHSPRPLVWNYLFNAVAGYREIHPLNLWALYAIKK
;
A
#
# COMPACT_ATOMS: atom_id res chain seq x y z
N MET A 1 -22.50 -29.58 -29.05
CA MET A 1 -23.65 -30.39 -28.62
C MET A 1 -23.87 -30.31 -27.11
N LEU A 2 -22.94 -30.76 -26.25
CA LEU A 2 -23.07 -30.61 -24.78
C LEU A 2 -23.13 -29.15 -24.29
N LEU A 3 -22.36 -28.23 -24.90
CA LEU A 3 -22.42 -26.80 -24.56
C LEU A 3 -23.73 -26.10 -24.97
N GLN A 4 -24.38 -26.53 -26.05
CA GLN A 4 -25.71 -26.04 -26.43
C GLN A 4 -26.81 -26.63 -25.53
N PHE A 5 -26.60 -27.84 -25.00
CA PHE A 5 -27.52 -28.49 -24.07
C PHE A 5 -27.57 -27.77 -22.70
N LEU A 6 -26.45 -27.18 -22.26
CA LEU A 6 -26.30 -26.46 -20.98
C LEU A 6 -26.80 -24.99 -20.99
N GLN A 7 -27.09 -24.42 -22.16
CA GLN A 7 -27.55 -23.03 -22.30
C GLN A 7 -29.07 -22.85 -22.22
N ASN A 8 -29.84 -23.94 -22.27
CA ASN A 8 -31.30 -23.89 -22.20
C ASN A 8 -31.78 -23.89 -20.72
N PRO A 9 -32.53 -22.87 -20.25
CA PRO A 9 -32.99 -22.78 -18.85
C PRO A 9 -33.87 -23.95 -18.42
N LEU A 10 -34.63 -24.56 -19.34
CA LEU A 10 -35.41 -25.77 -19.07
C LEU A 10 -34.52 -26.99 -18.74
N ASN A 11 -33.36 -27.10 -19.39
CA ASN A 11 -32.41 -28.18 -19.12
C ASN A 11 -31.66 -27.98 -17.80
N LYS A 12 -31.50 -26.74 -17.30
CA LYS A 12 -30.92 -26.48 -15.98
C LYS A 12 -31.84 -26.93 -14.85
N ILE A 13 -33.15 -26.72 -15.01
CA ILE A 13 -34.17 -27.21 -14.08
C ILE A 13 -34.19 -28.74 -14.10
N PHE A 14 -34.08 -29.36 -15.29
CA PHE A 14 -34.00 -30.81 -15.42
C PHE A 14 -32.71 -31.38 -14.79
N LEU A 15 -31.57 -30.69 -14.94
CA LEU A 15 -30.29 -31.09 -14.33
C LEU A 15 -30.33 -30.98 -12.80
N LEU A 16 -30.97 -29.93 -12.27
CA LEU A 16 -31.20 -29.74 -10.83
C LEU A 16 -32.17 -30.80 -10.27
N LEU A 17 -33.24 -31.13 -11.00
CA LEU A 17 -34.14 -32.22 -10.62
C LEU A 17 -33.42 -33.57 -10.62
N VAL A 18 -32.59 -33.85 -11.63
CA VAL A 18 -31.79 -35.08 -11.70
C VAL A 18 -30.76 -35.13 -10.56
N LEU A 19 -30.08 -34.02 -10.25
CA LEU A 19 -29.10 -33.93 -9.15
C LEU A 19 -29.74 -34.02 -7.75
N VAL A 20 -30.98 -33.52 -7.58
CA VAL A 20 -31.72 -33.59 -6.31
C VAL A 20 -32.40 -34.95 -6.12
N LEU A 21 -32.79 -35.63 -7.20
CA LEU A 21 -33.35 -36.98 -7.16
C LEU A 21 -32.28 -38.09 -7.18
N SER A 22 -31.00 -37.77 -7.43
CA SER A 22 -29.89 -38.73 -7.45
C SER A 22 -28.96 -38.60 -6.23
N GLY A 23 -29.47 -38.90 -5.03
CA GLY A 23 -28.59 -39.37 -3.94
C GLY A 23 -28.53 -40.91 -3.97
N PRO A 24 -27.38 -41.59 -3.76
CA PRO A 24 -25.98 -41.15 -3.75
C PRO A 24 -25.29 -41.60 -5.05
N ALA A 25 -25.26 -40.74 -6.08
CA ALA A 25 -24.37 -40.93 -7.24
C ALA A 25 -22.97 -40.34 -7.00
N PHE A 26 -22.77 -39.70 -5.83
CA PHE A 26 -21.49 -39.23 -5.36
C PHE A 26 -21.10 -40.08 -4.14
N THR A 27 -20.08 -40.92 -4.37
CA THR A 27 -19.42 -41.81 -3.40
C THR A 27 -20.32 -42.85 -2.72
N GLN A 28 -20.31 -44.10 -3.23
CA GLN A 28 -20.65 -45.27 -2.43
C GLN A 28 -19.38 -45.90 -1.86
N THR A 29 -19.48 -46.16 -0.57
CA THR A 29 -18.60 -46.85 0.36
C THR A 29 -18.28 -48.29 -0.02
N GLU A 30 -17.19 -48.78 0.57
CA GLU A 30 -16.60 -50.12 0.52
C GLU A 30 -17.60 -51.29 0.39
N GLY A 31 -17.37 -52.16 -0.59
CA GLY A 31 -18.08 -53.43 -0.74
C GLY A 31 -17.52 -54.27 -1.88
N LYS A 32 -16.96 -55.44 -1.54
CA LYS A 32 -16.29 -56.39 -2.45
C LYS A 32 -17.25 -56.97 -3.51
N THR A 33 -17.34 -56.36 -4.70
CA THR A 33 -17.61 -57.06 -5.99
C THR A 33 -17.25 -56.15 -7.16
N LYS A 34 -16.27 -56.57 -7.97
CA LYS A 34 -15.67 -55.83 -9.10
C LYS A 34 -16.63 -55.71 -10.30
N LEU A 35 -17.18 -54.52 -10.49
CA LEU A 35 -17.35 -53.91 -11.81
C LEU A 35 -17.33 -52.40 -11.57
N GLU A 36 -16.11 -51.84 -11.52
CA GLU A 36 -15.86 -50.41 -11.38
C GLU A 36 -16.25 -49.73 -12.69
N PHE A 37 -17.46 -49.22 -12.78
CA PHE A 37 -17.78 -48.21 -13.79
C PHE A 37 -17.23 -46.87 -13.27
N PRO A 38 -16.24 -46.26 -13.95
CA PRO A 38 -15.71 -45.00 -13.48
C PRO A 38 -16.83 -43.96 -13.48
N GLY A 39 -17.02 -43.28 -12.34
CA GLY A 39 -17.94 -42.13 -12.27
C GLY A 39 -17.52 -41.03 -13.24
N VAL A 40 -18.35 -39.99 -13.43
CA VAL A 40 -18.13 -38.92 -14.42
C VAL A 40 -16.72 -38.32 -14.38
N ALA A 41 -16.14 -38.15 -13.19
CA ALA A 41 -14.76 -37.67 -13.03
C ALA A 41 -13.73 -38.69 -13.53
N GLY A 42 -13.85 -39.97 -13.16
CA GLY A 42 -12.97 -41.04 -13.63
C GLY A 42 -13.07 -41.27 -15.14
N SER A 43 -14.26 -41.17 -15.73
CA SER A 43 -14.41 -41.25 -17.20
C SER A 43 -13.73 -40.08 -17.92
N LEU A 44 -13.74 -38.87 -17.32
CA LEU A 44 -13.07 -37.70 -17.88
C LEU A 44 -11.54 -37.85 -17.82
N GLU A 45 -11.00 -38.34 -16.70
CA GLU A 45 -9.58 -38.64 -16.56
C GLU A 45 -9.10 -39.68 -17.58
N GLU A 46 -9.88 -40.73 -17.79
CA GLU A 46 -9.61 -41.74 -18.82
C GLU A 46 -9.59 -41.12 -20.23
N ILE A 47 -10.58 -40.30 -20.58
CA ILE A 47 -10.62 -39.57 -21.87
C ILE A 47 -9.39 -38.67 -22.04
N ILE A 48 -8.98 -37.94 -20.99
CA ILE A 48 -7.78 -37.09 -21.03
C ILE A 48 -6.52 -37.94 -21.30
N SER A 49 -6.40 -39.10 -20.64
CA SER A 49 -5.26 -40.01 -20.82
C SER A 49 -5.19 -40.60 -22.24
N ILE A 50 -6.32 -41.04 -22.79
CA ILE A 50 -6.42 -41.57 -24.15
C ILE A 50 -6.05 -40.49 -25.16
N HIS A 51 -6.56 -39.27 -24.97
CA HIS A 51 -6.26 -38.14 -25.82
C HIS A 51 -4.77 -37.77 -25.78
N ARG A 52 -4.15 -37.77 -24.60
CA ARG A 52 -2.71 -37.52 -24.44
C ARG A 52 -1.88 -38.51 -25.24
N ASN A 53 -2.15 -39.81 -25.13
CA ASN A 53 -1.44 -40.85 -25.87
C ASN A 53 -1.61 -40.70 -27.38
N GLN A 54 -2.83 -40.39 -27.85
CA GLN A 54 -3.10 -40.13 -29.27
C GLN A 54 -2.35 -38.90 -29.79
N TYR A 55 -2.29 -37.84 -28.99
CA TYR A 55 -1.60 -36.60 -29.34
C TYR A 55 -0.08 -36.80 -29.40
N GLU A 56 0.51 -37.47 -28.41
CA GLU A 56 1.94 -37.79 -28.38
C GLU A 56 2.35 -38.68 -29.57
N SER A 57 1.59 -39.74 -29.86
CA SER A 57 1.82 -40.60 -31.03
C SER A 57 1.75 -39.83 -32.36
N LEU A 58 0.82 -38.87 -32.46
CA LEU A 58 0.70 -38.04 -33.66
C LEU A 58 1.89 -37.08 -33.81
N LEU A 59 2.39 -36.50 -32.72
CA LEU A 59 3.59 -35.66 -32.75
C LEU A 59 4.81 -36.44 -33.22
N GLU A 60 4.98 -37.69 -32.76
CA GLU A 60 6.07 -38.56 -33.20
C GLU A 60 5.98 -38.93 -34.69
N LYS A 61 4.76 -39.20 -35.19
CA LYS A 61 4.52 -39.50 -36.60
C LYS A 61 4.79 -38.31 -37.50
N VAL A 62 4.43 -37.11 -37.06
CA VAL A 62 4.51 -35.87 -37.85
C VAL A 62 5.88 -35.19 -37.74
N GLY A 63 6.64 -35.46 -36.68
CA GLY A 63 7.99 -34.93 -36.42
C GLY A 63 9.07 -35.35 -37.42
N LYS A 64 8.73 -36.04 -38.52
CA LYS A 64 9.66 -36.56 -39.52
C LYS A 64 9.59 -35.87 -40.89
N ASN A 65 8.89 -34.74 -41.05
CA ASN A 65 8.67 -34.12 -42.37
C ASN A 65 9.19 -32.66 -42.49
N PRO A 66 10.51 -32.44 -42.69
CA PRO A 66 11.10 -31.11 -42.88
C PRO A 66 10.71 -30.41 -44.20
N LYS A 67 10.01 -31.09 -45.12
CA LYS A 67 9.69 -30.59 -46.47
C LYS A 67 8.59 -29.51 -46.54
N LEU A 68 7.85 -29.23 -45.47
CA LEU A 68 6.76 -28.21 -45.51
C LEU A 68 7.22 -26.75 -45.38
N MET A 69 8.42 -26.52 -44.84
CA MET A 69 8.88 -25.19 -44.43
C MET A 69 8.99 -24.19 -45.60
N ASN A 70 9.32 -24.66 -46.80
CA ASN A 70 9.47 -23.81 -47.99
C ASN A 70 8.16 -23.58 -48.76
N GLN A 71 7.02 -24.14 -48.32
CA GLN A 71 5.78 -24.17 -49.12
C GLN A 71 4.55 -23.56 -48.44
N LEU A 72 4.63 -23.05 -47.20
CA LEU A 72 3.49 -22.43 -46.52
C LEU A 72 2.85 -21.28 -47.34
N GLY A 73 3.63 -20.55 -48.15
CA GLY A 73 3.12 -19.52 -49.06
C GLY A 73 2.30 -20.03 -50.25
N ASN A 74 2.37 -21.33 -50.56
CA ASN A 74 1.73 -21.97 -51.73
C ASN A 74 0.58 -22.94 -51.34
N ILE A 75 0.15 -22.94 -50.07
CA ILE A 75 -0.90 -23.82 -49.56
C ILE A 75 -2.22 -23.06 -49.50
N SER A 76 -3.27 -23.62 -50.10
CA SER A 76 -4.59 -22.98 -50.23
C SER A 76 -5.41 -22.95 -48.94
N GLU A 77 -5.16 -23.86 -47.99
CA GLU A 77 -5.91 -23.94 -46.74
C GLU A 77 -5.05 -24.53 -45.61
N VAL A 78 -4.70 -23.71 -44.62
CA VAL A 78 -4.02 -24.13 -43.37
C VAL A 78 -5.01 -24.01 -42.22
N LYS A 79 -5.26 -25.12 -41.51
CA LYS A 79 -6.13 -25.18 -40.33
C LYS A 79 -5.39 -25.82 -39.16
N LEU A 80 -5.81 -25.50 -37.94
CA LEU A 80 -5.31 -26.19 -36.76
C LEU A 80 -5.82 -27.64 -36.73
N ASN A 81 -4.96 -28.58 -36.37
CA ASN A 81 -5.33 -29.99 -36.28
C ASN A 81 -6.33 -30.22 -35.13
N LYS A 82 -7.33 -31.08 -35.33
CA LYS A 82 -8.36 -31.40 -34.32
C LYS A 82 -7.78 -31.91 -32.99
N TYR A 83 -6.70 -32.68 -33.02
CA TYR A 83 -6.06 -33.21 -31.81
C TYR A 83 -5.30 -32.13 -31.05
N PHE A 84 -4.73 -31.16 -31.78
CA PHE A 84 -4.09 -29.98 -31.20
C PHE A 84 -5.11 -29.10 -30.48
N MET A 85 -6.24 -28.81 -31.13
CA MET A 85 -7.34 -28.06 -30.52
C MET A 85 -7.89 -28.73 -29.27
N ARG A 86 -8.08 -30.06 -29.31
CA ARG A 86 -8.47 -30.83 -28.11
C ARG A 86 -7.43 -30.73 -26.99
N SER A 87 -6.14 -30.80 -27.31
CA SER A 87 -5.08 -30.63 -26.30
C SER A 87 -5.14 -29.25 -25.66
N ILE A 88 -5.38 -28.21 -26.46
CA ILE A 88 -5.54 -26.84 -25.95
C ILE A 88 -6.74 -26.75 -24.99
N LEU A 89 -7.88 -27.31 -25.37
CA LEU A 89 -9.10 -27.28 -24.55
C LEU A 89 -8.93 -27.99 -23.20
N PHE A 90 -8.19 -29.11 -23.15
CA PHE A 90 -8.02 -29.87 -21.91
C PHE A 90 -6.93 -29.34 -20.98
N HIS A 91 -5.93 -28.61 -21.50
CA HIS A 91 -4.76 -28.21 -20.72
C HIS A 91 -4.59 -26.70 -20.52
N SER A 92 -5.41 -25.88 -21.17
CA SER A 92 -5.41 -24.43 -20.95
C SER A 92 -6.29 -24.06 -19.77
N ASP A 93 -5.93 -22.97 -19.10
CA ASP A 93 -6.78 -22.39 -18.08
C ASP A 93 -8.10 -21.88 -18.70
N TYR A 94 -9.23 -22.25 -18.10
CA TYR A 94 -10.57 -21.86 -18.56
C TYR A 94 -10.68 -20.36 -18.81
N ARG A 95 -9.98 -19.53 -18.04
CA ARG A 95 -10.04 -18.07 -18.18
C ARG A 95 -9.52 -17.57 -19.53
N TYR A 96 -8.50 -18.22 -20.08
CA TYR A 96 -7.96 -17.90 -21.40
C TYR A 96 -8.73 -18.59 -22.52
N LEU A 97 -9.32 -19.77 -22.26
CA LEU A 97 -10.25 -20.40 -23.19
C LEU A 97 -11.49 -19.53 -23.43
N LYS A 98 -12.02 -18.88 -22.39
CA LYS A 98 -13.13 -17.94 -22.52
C LYS A 98 -12.77 -16.72 -23.38
N LEU A 99 -11.54 -16.20 -23.26
CA LEU A 99 -11.06 -15.12 -24.14
C LEU A 99 -10.94 -15.58 -25.60
N ALA A 100 -10.56 -16.83 -25.83
CA ALA A 100 -10.46 -17.43 -27.16
C ALA A 100 -11.81 -17.56 -27.88
N GLU A 101 -12.94 -17.55 -27.18
CA GLU A 101 -14.28 -17.62 -27.79
C GLU A 101 -14.64 -16.37 -28.60
N GLY A 102 -13.98 -15.23 -28.34
CA GLY A 102 -14.32 -13.93 -28.95
C GLY A 102 -14.06 -13.87 -30.46
N ASN A 103 -12.83 -14.13 -30.90
CA ASN A 103 -12.48 -14.18 -32.33
C ASN A 103 -11.20 -15.01 -32.61
N GLU A 104 -11.01 -15.41 -33.88
CA GLU A 104 -9.88 -16.24 -34.34
C GLU A 104 -8.51 -15.56 -34.08
N CYS A 105 -8.42 -14.23 -34.23
CA CYS A 105 -7.17 -13.50 -34.01
C CYS A 105 -6.75 -13.41 -32.54
N THR A 106 -7.71 -13.37 -31.63
CA THR A 106 -7.48 -13.40 -30.17
C THR A 106 -6.92 -14.76 -29.79
N PHE A 107 -7.47 -15.83 -30.35
CA PHE A 107 -6.94 -17.19 -30.17
C PHE A 107 -5.46 -17.28 -30.58
N TYR A 108 -5.08 -16.71 -31.72
CA TYR A 108 -3.68 -16.69 -32.15
C TYR A 108 -2.78 -15.81 -31.27
N ALA A 109 -3.28 -14.66 -30.81
CA ALA A 109 -2.56 -13.82 -29.85
C ALA A 109 -2.36 -14.52 -28.49
N LEU A 110 -3.30 -15.36 -28.05
CA LEU A 110 -3.15 -16.20 -26.85
C LEU A 110 -2.06 -17.27 -27.04
N ILE A 111 -1.90 -17.83 -28.25
CA ILE A 111 -0.79 -18.74 -28.60
C ILE A 111 0.55 -17.99 -28.54
N GLU A 112 0.63 -16.82 -29.20
CA GLU A 112 1.83 -15.97 -29.23
C GLU A 112 2.34 -15.67 -27.81
N ASN A 113 1.41 -15.33 -26.92
CA ASN A 113 1.69 -14.91 -25.55
C ASN A 113 1.77 -16.07 -24.53
N ASN A 114 1.74 -17.33 -24.97
CA ASN A 114 1.79 -18.54 -24.14
C ASN A 114 0.70 -18.61 -23.05
N LEU A 115 -0.48 -18.04 -23.33
CA LEU A 115 -1.62 -18.03 -22.40
C LEU A 115 -2.48 -19.29 -22.51
N ILE A 116 -2.41 -19.97 -23.64
CA ILE A 116 -3.00 -21.30 -23.85
C ILE A 116 -1.91 -22.36 -24.03
N LYS A 117 -2.20 -23.59 -23.60
CA LYS A 117 -1.22 -24.66 -23.40
C LYS A 117 -1.74 -25.98 -23.95
N THR A 118 -0.82 -26.83 -24.35
CA THR A 118 -1.11 -28.23 -24.71
C THR A 118 -0.65 -29.15 -23.59
N THR A 119 -0.77 -30.47 -23.77
CA THR A 119 -0.22 -31.45 -22.83
C THR A 119 1.29 -31.32 -22.60
N LYS A 120 2.04 -30.68 -23.52
CA LYS A 120 3.48 -30.40 -23.36
C LYS A 120 3.78 -29.05 -22.68
N GLY A 121 2.75 -28.32 -22.24
CA GLY A 121 2.87 -26.99 -21.67
C GLY A 121 2.83 -25.90 -22.74
N ASN A 122 3.81 -25.00 -22.72
CA ASN A 122 3.88 -23.88 -23.68
C ASN A 122 3.99 -24.41 -25.11
N ILE A 123 3.38 -23.68 -26.05
CA ILE A 123 3.31 -24.08 -27.45
C ILE A 123 4.55 -23.55 -28.16
N ASP A 124 5.50 -24.43 -28.48
CA ASP A 124 6.67 -24.09 -29.30
C ASP A 124 6.46 -24.47 -30.78
N ASN A 125 5.69 -25.53 -31.02
CA ASN A 125 5.30 -26.01 -32.34
C ASN A 125 3.78 -26.11 -32.44
N VAL A 126 3.24 -25.69 -33.58
CA VAL A 126 1.81 -25.73 -33.90
C VAL A 126 1.56 -26.89 -34.85
N LEU A 127 0.64 -27.79 -34.47
CA LEU A 127 0.23 -28.90 -35.32
C LEU A 127 -0.91 -28.45 -36.23
N ILE A 128 -0.62 -28.37 -37.53
CA ILE A 128 -1.55 -27.95 -38.56
C ILE A 128 -2.05 -29.13 -39.40
N SER A 129 -3.19 -28.95 -40.03
CA SER A 129 -3.72 -29.76 -41.11
C SER A 129 -3.82 -28.90 -42.36
N PHE A 130 -3.30 -29.40 -43.48
CA PHE A 130 -3.28 -28.70 -44.74
C PHE A 130 -3.67 -29.64 -45.88
N LYS A 131 -4.06 -29.07 -47.02
CA LYS A 131 -4.29 -29.83 -48.25
C LYS A 131 -3.03 -29.77 -49.11
N ASN A 132 -2.52 -30.93 -49.50
CA ASN A 132 -1.43 -31.03 -50.45
C ASN A 132 -1.93 -30.74 -51.89
N LYS A 133 -1.03 -30.73 -52.88
CA LYS A 133 -1.38 -30.47 -54.30
C LYS A 133 -2.38 -31.49 -54.87
N ASP A 134 -2.45 -32.68 -54.30
CA ASP A 134 -3.39 -33.75 -54.67
C ASP A 134 -4.72 -33.70 -53.89
N ASN A 135 -4.99 -32.58 -53.19
CA ASN A 135 -6.17 -32.36 -52.37
C ASN A 135 -6.32 -33.37 -51.20
N LYS A 136 -5.26 -34.10 -50.85
CA LYS A 136 -5.23 -34.98 -49.67
C LYS A 136 -4.91 -34.15 -48.42
N ARG A 137 -5.61 -34.45 -47.33
CA ARG A 137 -5.37 -33.81 -46.02
C ARG A 137 -4.17 -34.46 -45.34
N GLU A 138 -3.13 -33.67 -45.14
CA GLU A 138 -1.94 -34.06 -44.39
C GLU A 138 -1.83 -33.22 -43.11
N SER A 139 -0.95 -33.62 -42.19
CA SER A 139 -0.67 -32.87 -40.96
C SER A 139 0.82 -32.63 -40.82
N ALA A 140 1.18 -31.46 -40.30
CA ALA A 140 2.56 -31.02 -40.14
C ALA A 140 2.75 -30.28 -38.82
N LEU A 141 3.97 -30.33 -38.30
CA LEU A 141 4.41 -29.48 -37.19
C LEU A 141 5.18 -28.30 -37.76
N VAL A 142 4.77 -27.10 -37.36
CA VAL A 142 5.40 -25.84 -37.78
C VAL A 142 5.83 -25.08 -36.54
N LEU A 143 6.96 -24.37 -36.60
CA LEU A 143 7.38 -23.50 -35.50
C LEU A 143 6.28 -22.46 -35.23
N LYS A 144 6.02 -22.17 -33.95
CA LYS A 144 5.03 -21.17 -33.55
C LYS A 144 5.22 -19.84 -34.27
N LYS A 145 6.47 -19.37 -34.39
CA LYS A 145 6.82 -18.12 -35.05
C LYS A 145 6.36 -18.11 -36.52
N ASP A 146 6.76 -19.12 -37.29
CA ASP A 146 6.44 -19.21 -38.72
C ASP A 146 4.94 -19.34 -38.97
N PHE A 147 4.24 -20.09 -38.12
CA PHE A 147 2.79 -20.19 -38.18
C PHE A 147 2.11 -18.83 -37.91
N LEU A 148 2.52 -18.12 -36.86
CA LEU A 148 1.96 -16.81 -36.53
C LEU A 148 2.30 -15.77 -37.61
N ASP A 149 3.50 -15.77 -38.16
CA ASP A 149 3.89 -14.86 -39.26
C ASP A 149 3.01 -15.09 -40.50
N PHE A 150 2.72 -16.35 -40.85
CA PHE A 150 1.80 -16.69 -41.93
C PHE A 150 0.36 -16.20 -41.65
N VAL A 151 -0.17 -16.50 -40.47
CA VAL A 151 -1.56 -16.16 -40.11
C VAL A 151 -1.76 -14.65 -39.94
N TYR A 152 -0.78 -13.95 -39.37
CA TYR A 152 -0.85 -12.50 -39.21
C TYR A 152 -0.75 -11.80 -40.57
N LYS A 153 0.03 -12.33 -41.51
CA LYS A 153 0.08 -11.79 -42.88
C LYS A 153 -1.21 -12.01 -43.66
N THR A 154 -1.89 -13.15 -43.46
CA THR A 154 -3.02 -13.57 -44.30
C THR A 154 -4.40 -13.26 -43.72
N LYS A 155 -4.55 -13.27 -42.40
CA LYS A 155 -5.86 -13.12 -41.71
C LYS A 155 -5.87 -12.06 -40.62
N CYS A 156 -4.84 -12.00 -39.78
CA CYS A 156 -4.82 -11.21 -38.55
C CYS A 156 -3.76 -10.10 -38.59
N PHE A 157 -3.83 -9.23 -39.60
CA PHE A 157 -2.81 -8.20 -39.86
C PHE A 157 -2.52 -7.29 -38.66
N GLN A 158 -3.56 -6.87 -37.95
CA GLN A 158 -3.47 -5.97 -36.79
C GLN A 158 -2.62 -6.56 -35.66
N ASN A 159 -2.64 -7.88 -35.44
CA ASN A 159 -1.88 -8.50 -34.36
C ASN A 159 -0.36 -8.28 -34.51
N LYS A 160 0.13 -8.16 -35.75
CA LYS A 160 1.54 -7.85 -36.00
C LYS A 160 1.93 -6.47 -35.46
N GLU A 161 1.08 -5.47 -35.70
CA GLU A 161 1.30 -4.10 -35.22
C GLU A 161 1.16 -4.02 -33.70
N ILE A 162 0.17 -4.73 -33.14
CA ILE A 162 -0.04 -4.80 -31.68
C ILE A 162 1.17 -5.45 -31.00
N GLY A 163 1.71 -6.54 -31.55
CA GLY A 163 2.90 -7.19 -31.01
C GLY A 163 4.10 -6.24 -30.88
N LEU A 164 4.27 -5.29 -31.82
CA LEU A 164 5.34 -4.28 -31.74
C LEU A 164 5.16 -3.31 -30.57
N LEU A 165 3.92 -3.01 -30.16
CA LEU A 165 3.64 -2.15 -29.00
C LEU A 165 4.03 -2.81 -27.67
N PHE A 166 4.00 -4.14 -27.61
CA PHE A 166 4.26 -4.91 -26.39
C PHE A 166 5.61 -5.65 -26.41
N ASN A 167 6.52 -5.27 -27.32
CA ASN A 167 7.91 -5.72 -27.28
C ASN A 167 8.68 -5.06 -26.11
N SER A 168 9.89 -5.55 -25.82
CA SER A 168 10.70 -5.04 -24.69
C SER A 168 11.04 -3.55 -24.77
N GLU A 169 11.12 -2.99 -25.99
CA GLU A 169 11.48 -1.59 -26.22
C GLU A 169 10.30 -0.63 -26.01
N ASN A 170 9.10 -1.04 -26.42
CA ASN A 170 7.91 -0.18 -26.41
C ASN A 170 7.01 -0.37 -25.19
N LEU A 171 7.15 -1.48 -24.46
CA LEU A 171 6.24 -1.86 -23.37
C LEU A 171 6.02 -0.73 -22.36
N ALA A 172 7.08 -0.08 -21.87
CA ALA A 172 7.00 1.03 -20.92
C ALA A 172 6.08 2.15 -21.43
N ARG A 173 6.29 2.56 -22.69
CA ARG A 173 5.54 3.64 -23.33
C ARG A 173 4.08 3.24 -23.54
N THR A 174 3.84 2.03 -24.03
CA THR A 174 2.49 1.50 -24.28
C THR A 174 1.69 1.42 -22.99
N ILE A 175 2.27 0.86 -21.91
CA ILE A 175 1.61 0.79 -20.59
C ILE A 175 1.23 2.18 -20.09
N LYS A 176 2.12 3.17 -20.23
CA LYS A 176 1.87 4.56 -19.80
C LYS A 176 0.75 5.25 -20.60
N GLN A 177 0.55 4.86 -21.85
CA GLN A 177 -0.50 5.42 -22.71
C GLN A 177 -1.87 4.78 -22.48
N LEU A 178 -1.93 3.53 -22.00
CA LEU A 178 -3.17 2.85 -21.69
C LEU A 178 -3.82 3.42 -20.43
N LYS A 179 -5.14 3.61 -20.48
CA LYS A 179 -5.92 4.08 -19.33
C LYS A 179 -6.54 2.88 -18.59
N PHE A 180 -6.00 2.55 -17.44
CA PHE A 180 -6.54 1.52 -16.55
C PHE A 180 -7.61 2.13 -15.64
N GLN A 181 -8.87 2.06 -16.06
CA GLN A 181 -9.99 2.62 -15.31
C GLN A 181 -10.36 1.74 -14.12
N THR A 182 -10.52 2.34 -12.94
CA THR A 182 -11.05 1.66 -11.76
C THR A 182 -12.57 1.85 -11.65
N PRO A 183 -13.36 0.77 -11.51
CA PRO A 183 -14.80 0.89 -11.43
C PRO A 183 -15.27 1.38 -10.06
N LYS A 184 -16.25 2.30 -10.07
CA LYS A 184 -16.92 2.78 -8.84
C LYS A 184 -18.23 2.08 -8.55
N THR A 185 -18.82 1.44 -9.55
CA THR A 185 -20.09 0.73 -9.44
C THR A 185 -19.97 -0.65 -10.07
N ARG A 186 -20.83 -1.58 -9.66
CA ARG A 186 -20.90 -2.91 -10.29
C ARG A 186 -21.16 -2.84 -11.79
N LYS A 187 -22.04 -1.94 -12.23
CA LYS A 187 -22.34 -1.74 -13.66
C LYS A 187 -21.10 -1.27 -14.43
N GLN A 188 -20.37 -0.30 -13.89
CA GLN A 188 -19.12 0.17 -14.47
C GLN A 188 -18.05 -0.94 -14.50
N CYS A 189 -17.95 -1.72 -13.42
CA CYS A 189 -17.00 -2.83 -13.34
C CYS A 189 -17.23 -3.89 -14.41
N VAL A 190 -18.48 -4.33 -14.55
CA VAL A 190 -18.85 -5.31 -15.59
C VAL A 190 -18.62 -4.72 -16.98
N GLY A 191 -18.91 -3.44 -17.19
CA GLY A 191 -18.60 -2.74 -18.45
C GLY A 191 -17.11 -2.76 -18.79
N ILE A 192 -16.26 -2.35 -17.85
CA ILE A 192 -14.80 -2.34 -18.01
C ILE A 192 -14.27 -3.76 -18.29
N LEU A 193 -14.77 -4.77 -17.56
CA LEU A 193 -14.35 -6.15 -17.80
C LEU A 193 -14.69 -6.62 -19.21
N ARG A 194 -15.89 -6.31 -19.71
CA ARG A 194 -16.33 -6.66 -21.07
C ARG A 194 -15.51 -5.94 -22.12
N GLU A 195 -15.18 -4.67 -21.91
CA GLU A 195 -14.26 -3.91 -22.77
C GLU A 195 -12.92 -4.64 -22.87
N TRP A 196 -12.32 -5.02 -21.73
CA TRP A 196 -11.08 -5.79 -21.72
C TRP A 196 -11.22 -7.18 -22.37
N GLN A 197 -12.32 -7.90 -22.18
CA GLN A 197 -12.54 -9.19 -22.84
C GLN A 197 -12.57 -9.07 -24.38
N SER A 198 -13.05 -7.94 -24.90
CA SER A 198 -13.08 -7.65 -26.34
C SER A 198 -11.83 -6.95 -26.87
N ASN A 199 -10.95 -6.45 -25.99
CA ASN A 199 -9.81 -5.64 -26.37
C ASN A 199 -8.67 -6.49 -26.95
N PRO A 200 -8.15 -6.17 -28.15
CA PRO A 200 -7.11 -6.96 -28.80
C PRO A 200 -5.75 -6.91 -28.09
N TYR A 201 -5.55 -5.97 -27.15
CA TYR A 201 -4.33 -5.87 -26.34
C TYR A 201 -4.31 -6.85 -25.17
N THR A 202 -5.47 -7.39 -24.77
CA THR A 202 -5.62 -8.20 -23.56
C THR A 202 -4.71 -9.43 -23.53
N PRO A 203 -4.52 -10.21 -24.63
CA PRO A 203 -3.56 -11.31 -24.64
C PRO A 203 -2.11 -10.87 -24.35
N TYR A 204 -1.69 -9.71 -24.85
CA TYR A 204 -0.35 -9.17 -24.62
C TYR A 204 -0.17 -8.66 -23.20
N LEU A 205 -1.20 -7.99 -22.67
CA LEU A 205 -1.22 -7.52 -21.29
C LEU A 205 -1.22 -8.68 -20.29
N CYS A 206 -1.99 -9.74 -20.56
CA CYS A 206 -2.08 -10.90 -19.67
C CYS A 206 -0.83 -11.79 -19.67
N LYS A 207 0.08 -11.64 -20.64
CA LYS A 207 1.42 -12.24 -20.59
C LYS A 207 2.22 -11.75 -19.38
N ILE A 208 2.07 -10.49 -19.01
CA ILE A 208 2.86 -9.84 -17.96
C ILE A 208 2.69 -10.54 -16.60
N PRO A 209 1.46 -10.64 -16.03
CA PRO A 209 1.27 -11.31 -14.76
C PRO A 209 1.64 -12.80 -14.81
N GLU A 210 1.45 -13.49 -15.94
CA GLU A 210 1.87 -14.90 -16.09
C GLU A 210 3.39 -15.09 -16.03
N VAL A 211 4.16 -14.24 -16.73
CA VAL A 211 5.63 -14.27 -16.67
C VAL A 211 6.12 -13.95 -15.26
N VAL A 212 5.50 -12.98 -14.59
CA VAL A 212 5.82 -12.64 -13.19
C VAL A 212 5.52 -13.81 -12.24
N LEU A 213 4.39 -14.51 -12.41
CA LEU A 213 4.05 -15.70 -11.63
C LEU A 213 5.00 -16.87 -11.92
N GLU A 214 5.38 -17.07 -13.17
CA GLU A 214 6.35 -18.09 -13.58
C GLU A 214 7.73 -17.81 -12.96
N GLY A 215 8.19 -16.56 -12.93
CA GLY A 215 9.42 -16.15 -12.26
C GLY A 215 9.41 -16.45 -10.75
N LYS A 216 8.28 -16.17 -10.07
CA LYS A 216 8.10 -16.53 -8.65
C LYS A 216 8.19 -18.05 -8.43
N ARG A 217 7.50 -18.85 -9.25
CA ARG A 217 7.58 -20.33 -9.19
C ARG A 217 8.99 -20.85 -9.51
N SER A 218 9.66 -20.21 -10.46
CA SER A 218 11.04 -20.53 -10.87
C SER A 218 12.04 -20.29 -9.74
N ARG A 219 11.89 -19.19 -8.98
CA ARG A 219 12.71 -18.91 -7.80
C ARG A 219 12.58 -19.99 -6.74
N ASN A 220 11.36 -20.44 -6.45
CA ASN A 220 11.11 -21.51 -5.49
C ASN A 220 11.73 -22.84 -5.94
N ARG A 221 11.66 -23.17 -7.24
CA ARG A 221 12.27 -24.38 -7.82
C ARG A 221 13.79 -24.30 -7.89
N LEU A 222 14.37 -23.13 -8.15
CA LEU A 222 15.82 -22.94 -8.22
C LEU A 222 16.49 -23.27 -6.88
N ALA A 223 15.81 -23.02 -5.76
CA ALA A 223 16.29 -23.34 -4.42
C ALA A 223 16.45 -24.85 -4.18
N SER A 224 15.66 -25.69 -4.86
CA SER A 224 15.69 -27.15 -4.71
C SER A 224 16.56 -27.87 -5.75
N ILE A 225 17.24 -27.14 -6.65
CA ILE A 225 18.06 -27.73 -7.72
C ILE A 225 19.54 -27.72 -7.31
N PRO A 226 20.22 -28.87 -7.30
CA PRO A 226 21.65 -28.96 -6.97
C PRO A 226 22.51 -28.04 -7.84
N GLU A 227 23.58 -27.48 -7.26
CA GLU A 227 24.52 -26.60 -7.98
C GLU A 227 25.17 -27.26 -9.20
N SER A 228 25.27 -28.59 -9.21
CA SER A 228 25.79 -29.37 -10.34
C SER A 228 24.92 -29.29 -11.60
N GLU A 229 23.62 -28.99 -11.50
CA GLU A 229 22.70 -28.91 -12.64
C GLU A 229 22.72 -27.52 -13.33
N ILE A 230 23.89 -27.12 -13.85
CA ILE A 230 24.15 -25.76 -14.38
C ILE A 230 23.11 -25.31 -15.43
N LEU A 231 22.79 -26.16 -16.41
CA LEU A 231 21.87 -25.82 -17.49
C LEU A 231 20.44 -25.58 -16.98
N ARG A 232 19.99 -26.40 -16.03
CA ARG A 232 18.67 -26.29 -15.42
C ARG A 232 18.59 -25.05 -14.52
N ARG A 233 19.66 -24.73 -13.79
CA ARG A 233 19.76 -23.50 -13.00
C ARG A 233 19.75 -22.26 -13.89
N ARG A 234 20.49 -22.25 -15.01
CA ARG A 234 20.46 -21.16 -16.00
C ARG A 234 19.05 -20.92 -16.52
N TYR A 235 18.35 -21.98 -16.93
CA TYR A 235 16.96 -21.89 -17.39
C TYR A 235 16.05 -21.17 -16.39
N TYR A 236 16.09 -21.54 -15.10
CA TYR A 236 15.28 -20.87 -14.08
C TYR A 236 15.75 -19.45 -13.75
N ARG A 237 17.06 -19.17 -13.81
CA ARG A 237 17.60 -17.80 -13.66
C ARG A 237 17.11 -16.88 -14.78
N ASP A 238 17.06 -17.36 -16.01
CA ASP A 238 16.57 -16.57 -17.15
C ASP A 238 15.09 -16.21 -16.97
N LYS A 239 14.27 -17.14 -16.46
CA LYS A 239 12.86 -16.90 -16.11
C LYS A 239 12.70 -15.86 -14.99
N ILE A 240 13.56 -15.90 -13.98
CA ILE A 240 13.57 -14.92 -12.88
C ILE A 240 13.96 -13.54 -13.41
N ALA A 241 15.01 -13.45 -14.22
CA ALA A 241 15.48 -12.19 -14.80
C ALA A 241 14.42 -11.54 -15.71
N GLN A 242 13.71 -12.34 -16.53
CA GLN A 242 12.60 -11.84 -17.34
C GLN A 242 11.46 -11.27 -16.49
N ALA A 243 11.11 -11.95 -15.39
CA ALA A 243 10.08 -11.48 -14.47
C ALA A 243 10.50 -10.18 -13.75
N GLU A 244 11.77 -10.08 -13.34
CA GLU A 244 12.32 -8.89 -12.70
C GLU A 244 12.40 -7.69 -13.65
N GLY A 245 12.80 -7.91 -14.91
CA GLY A 245 12.80 -6.88 -15.95
C GLY A 245 11.40 -6.31 -16.20
N LEU A 246 10.39 -7.17 -16.34
CA LEU A 246 9.00 -6.71 -16.47
C LEU A 246 8.49 -5.98 -15.22
N ALA A 247 8.90 -6.43 -14.03
CA ALA A 247 8.53 -5.81 -12.76
C ALA A 247 9.11 -4.40 -12.57
N GLN A 248 10.22 -4.08 -13.23
CA GLN A 248 10.83 -2.75 -13.23
C GLN A 248 10.17 -1.82 -14.25
N ILE A 249 9.77 -2.35 -15.40
CA ILE A 249 9.18 -1.59 -16.52
C ILE A 249 7.73 -1.18 -16.23
N VAL A 250 6.95 -2.09 -15.65
CA VAL A 250 5.51 -1.88 -15.43
C VAL A 250 5.30 -1.36 -13.99
N PRO A 251 4.71 -0.16 -13.79
CA PRO A 251 4.52 0.37 -12.45
C PRO A 251 3.58 -0.49 -11.61
N PHE A 252 3.61 -0.28 -10.29
CA PHE A 252 2.98 -1.19 -9.35
C PHE A 252 1.45 -1.26 -9.50
N PHE A 253 0.80 -0.12 -9.76
CA PHE A 253 -0.65 -0.05 -9.95
C PHE A 253 -1.08 -0.89 -11.16
N GLU A 254 -0.44 -0.69 -12.31
CA GLU A 254 -0.76 -1.40 -13.55
C GLU A 254 -0.48 -2.89 -13.42
N ARG A 255 0.61 -3.29 -12.74
CA ARG A 255 0.87 -4.71 -12.45
C ARG A 255 -0.24 -5.35 -11.64
N SER A 256 -0.72 -4.67 -10.60
CA SER A 256 -1.77 -5.19 -9.72
C SER A 256 -3.12 -5.23 -10.43
N TYR A 257 -3.42 -4.20 -11.22
CA TYR A 257 -4.60 -4.16 -12.08
C TYR A 257 -4.61 -5.33 -13.07
N LEU A 258 -3.49 -5.56 -13.77
CA LEU A 258 -3.35 -6.65 -14.73
C LEU A 258 -3.40 -8.03 -14.07
N GLU A 259 -2.82 -8.19 -12.88
CA GLU A 259 -2.93 -9.43 -12.10
C GLU A 259 -4.40 -9.74 -11.78
N ASN A 260 -5.15 -8.77 -11.26
CA ASN A 260 -6.59 -8.95 -10.98
C ASN A 260 -7.41 -9.18 -12.26
N LEU A 261 -7.18 -8.37 -13.31
CA LEU A 261 -7.85 -8.52 -14.59
C LEU A 261 -7.64 -9.93 -15.15
N CYS A 262 -6.39 -10.38 -15.26
CA CYS A 262 -6.08 -11.61 -15.97
C CYS A 262 -6.39 -12.87 -15.14
N LEU A 263 -6.29 -12.82 -13.81
CA LEU A 263 -6.70 -13.93 -12.93
C LEU A 263 -8.22 -14.07 -12.78
N SER A 264 -8.97 -13.02 -13.14
CA SER A 264 -10.42 -12.94 -13.00
C SER A 264 -11.13 -12.66 -14.31
N ILE A 265 -10.44 -12.76 -15.46
CA ILE A 265 -10.97 -12.33 -16.76
C ILE A 265 -12.25 -13.07 -17.17
N ALA A 266 -12.44 -14.28 -16.63
CA ALA A 266 -13.64 -15.09 -16.88
C ALA A 266 -14.73 -14.96 -15.81
N ASP A 267 -14.48 -14.29 -14.70
CA ASP A 267 -15.37 -14.20 -13.54
C ASP A 267 -15.61 -12.73 -13.17
N GLU A 268 -16.80 -12.24 -13.52
CA GLU A 268 -17.23 -10.87 -13.23
C GLU A 268 -17.23 -10.58 -11.72
N THR A 269 -17.63 -11.55 -10.90
CA THR A 269 -17.74 -11.36 -9.45
C THR A 269 -16.34 -11.20 -8.84
N LYS A 270 -15.42 -12.08 -9.22
CA LYS A 270 -14.03 -12.07 -8.73
C LYS A 270 -13.25 -10.85 -9.19
N PHE A 271 -13.44 -10.42 -10.44
CA PHE A 271 -12.82 -9.20 -10.96
C PHE A 271 -13.33 -7.98 -10.18
N CYS A 272 -14.65 -7.89 -9.99
CA CYS A 272 -15.28 -6.76 -9.34
C CYS A 272 -15.08 -6.71 -7.83
N SER A 273 -14.97 -7.85 -7.15
CA SER A 273 -14.77 -7.87 -5.69
C SER A 273 -13.48 -7.17 -5.26
N ALA A 274 -12.45 -7.12 -6.12
CA ALA A 274 -11.20 -6.43 -5.81
C ALA A 274 -11.37 -4.90 -5.73
N TYR A 275 -12.16 -4.32 -6.64
CA TYR A 275 -12.37 -2.87 -6.74
C TYR A 275 -13.59 -2.36 -5.96
N LEU A 276 -14.57 -3.24 -5.76
CA LEU A 276 -15.81 -2.93 -5.06
C LEU A 276 -15.73 -3.26 -3.57
N ALA A 277 -14.62 -3.86 -3.10
CA ALA A 277 -14.31 -3.89 -1.67
C ALA A 277 -14.15 -2.44 -1.18
N SER A 278 -15.06 -2.00 -0.30
CA SER A 278 -15.06 -0.62 0.18
C SER A 278 -13.91 -0.32 1.13
N ASP A 279 -13.41 -1.36 1.81
CA ASP A 279 -12.45 -1.25 2.89
C ASP A 279 -11.04 -0.88 2.39
N VAL A 280 -10.34 -0.08 3.18
CA VAL A 280 -9.01 0.42 2.82
C VAL A 280 -7.96 -0.70 2.82
N TRP A 281 -8.16 -1.77 3.60
CA TRP A 281 -7.19 -2.87 3.71
C TRP A 281 -7.06 -3.62 2.39
N SER A 282 -8.21 -3.97 1.80
CA SER A 282 -8.28 -4.58 0.46
C SER A 282 -7.68 -3.65 -0.60
N LYS A 283 -8.01 -2.35 -0.56
CA LYS A 283 -7.49 -1.37 -1.51
C LYS A 283 -5.96 -1.23 -1.45
N VAL A 284 -5.37 -1.24 -0.27
CA VAL A 284 -3.90 -1.21 -0.13
C VAL A 284 -3.27 -2.49 -0.68
N VAL A 285 -3.85 -3.66 -0.38
CA VAL A 285 -3.40 -4.96 -0.91
C VAL A 285 -3.47 -5.01 -2.45
N ASN A 286 -4.47 -4.37 -3.03
CA ASN A 286 -4.67 -4.30 -4.48
C ASN A 286 -3.86 -3.17 -5.15
N GLY A 287 -3.18 -2.34 -4.36
CA GLY A 287 -2.37 -1.22 -4.85
C GLY A 287 -3.16 0.02 -5.29
N GLU A 288 -4.42 0.13 -4.87
CA GLU A 288 -5.30 1.28 -5.13
C GLU A 288 -5.05 2.42 -4.13
N GLU A 289 -4.53 2.10 -2.94
CA GLU A 289 -4.25 3.04 -1.86
C GLU A 289 -2.78 2.92 -1.39
N PRO A 290 -2.17 4.00 -0.83
CA PRO A 290 -0.79 3.98 -0.36
C PRO A 290 -0.57 2.94 0.74
N ARG A 291 0.60 2.28 0.71
CA ARG A 291 0.95 1.20 1.64
C ARG A 291 0.93 1.64 3.09
N GLU A 292 1.26 2.90 3.35
CA GLU A 292 1.36 3.49 4.69
C GLU A 292 0.03 3.51 5.44
N LYS A 293 -1.12 3.41 4.74
CA LYS A 293 -2.43 3.29 5.39
C LYS A 293 -2.61 1.96 6.12
N LEU A 294 -1.87 0.91 5.75
CA LEU A 294 -1.96 -0.44 6.33
C LEU A 294 -0.64 -0.91 6.98
N GLU A 295 0.50 -0.57 6.38
CA GLU A 295 1.81 -1.17 6.66
C GLU A 295 2.32 -0.91 8.08
N TYR A 296 2.07 0.25 8.66
CA TYR A 296 2.43 0.55 10.06
C TYR A 296 1.74 -0.41 11.02
N LYS A 297 0.42 -0.54 10.91
CA LYS A 297 -0.36 -1.47 11.75
C LYS A 297 0.06 -2.92 11.53
N CYS A 298 0.29 -3.33 10.28
CA CYS A 298 0.74 -4.68 10.00
C CYS A 298 2.14 -4.98 10.56
N SER A 299 3.01 -3.98 10.64
CA SER A 299 4.35 -4.14 11.21
C SER A 299 4.26 -4.54 12.69
N HIS A 300 3.34 -3.91 13.43
CA HIS A 300 3.06 -4.26 14.83
C HIS A 300 2.36 -5.62 14.96
N LEU A 301 1.32 -5.88 14.17
CA LEU A 301 0.59 -7.17 14.23
C LEU A 301 1.50 -8.37 13.98
N LEU A 302 2.40 -8.24 13.01
CA LEU A 302 3.28 -9.34 12.61
C LEU A 302 4.60 -9.35 13.38
N ASN A 303 4.86 -8.34 14.22
CA ASN A 303 6.15 -8.08 14.85
C ASN A 303 7.31 -8.18 13.84
N LYS A 304 7.18 -7.45 12.72
CA LYS A 304 8.18 -7.42 11.63
C LYS A 304 8.53 -5.99 11.27
N PRO A 305 9.81 -5.65 11.09
CA PRO A 305 10.20 -4.32 10.63
C PRO A 305 9.72 -4.08 9.20
N ARG A 306 9.49 -2.80 8.89
CA ARG A 306 9.11 -2.35 7.55
C ARG A 306 10.34 -2.30 6.63
N PRO A 307 10.19 -2.47 5.30
CA PRO A 307 8.94 -2.68 4.57
C PRO A 307 8.47 -4.15 4.60
N LEU A 308 7.16 -4.35 4.60
CA LEU A 308 6.54 -5.68 4.60
C LEU A 308 6.41 -6.25 3.17
N THR A 309 6.35 -7.58 3.04
CA THR A 309 6.03 -8.23 1.77
C THR A 309 4.53 -8.17 1.48
N LEU A 310 4.14 -8.29 0.20
CA LEU A 310 2.72 -8.30 -0.18
C LEU A 310 1.94 -9.46 0.46
N ALA A 311 2.58 -10.62 0.65
CA ALA A 311 1.97 -11.75 1.35
C ALA A 311 1.68 -11.43 2.82
N GLN A 312 2.59 -10.72 3.49
CA GLN A 312 2.39 -10.24 4.86
C GLN A 312 1.27 -9.20 4.95
N LEU A 313 1.24 -8.23 4.03
CA LEU A 313 0.14 -7.26 3.96
C LEU A 313 -1.22 -7.93 3.72
N ARG A 314 -1.29 -8.92 2.82
CA ARG A 314 -2.50 -9.72 2.58
C ARG A 314 -2.96 -10.46 3.83
N SER A 315 -2.05 -11.15 4.50
CA SER A 315 -2.36 -11.88 5.74
C SER A 315 -2.91 -10.94 6.81
N CYS A 316 -2.25 -9.80 7.01
CA CYS A 316 -2.66 -8.78 7.96
C CYS A 316 -4.02 -8.16 7.63
N ALA A 317 -4.27 -7.80 6.36
CA ALA A 317 -5.57 -7.29 5.91
C ALA A 317 -6.70 -8.29 6.19
N VAL A 318 -6.48 -9.57 5.95
CA VAL A 318 -7.45 -10.63 6.28
C VAL A 318 -7.70 -10.72 7.78
N THR A 319 -6.67 -10.59 8.61
CA THR A 319 -6.83 -10.56 10.07
C THR A 319 -7.67 -9.35 10.51
N PHE A 320 -7.39 -8.14 10.01
CA PHE A 320 -8.16 -6.95 10.37
C PHE A 320 -9.63 -7.01 9.94
N LEU A 321 -9.94 -7.73 8.86
CA LEU A 321 -11.32 -7.98 8.43
C LEU A 321 -12.04 -9.01 9.30
N LYS A 322 -11.33 -10.04 9.77
CA LYS A 322 -11.90 -11.12 10.60
C LYS A 322 -12.02 -10.76 12.07
N GLU A 323 -11.09 -9.94 12.57
CA GLU A 323 -10.95 -9.60 13.98
C GLU A 323 -10.90 -8.07 14.15
N PRO A 324 -12.03 -7.35 14.00
CA PRO A 324 -12.04 -5.88 14.07
C PRO A 324 -11.56 -5.30 15.41
N GLU A 325 -11.74 -6.04 16.51
CA GLU A 325 -11.30 -5.62 17.84
C GLU A 325 -9.77 -5.60 17.98
N SER A 326 -9.03 -6.31 17.11
CA SER A 326 -7.57 -6.39 17.19
C SER A 326 -6.91 -5.01 17.12
N CYS A 327 -7.47 -4.06 16.38
CA CYS A 327 -6.93 -2.70 16.24
C CYS A 327 -7.05 -1.83 17.50
N ILE A 328 -7.84 -2.23 18.51
CA ILE A 328 -8.04 -1.44 19.73
C ILE A 328 -6.74 -1.33 20.54
N THR A 329 -6.01 -2.43 20.65
CA THR A 329 -4.80 -2.55 21.50
C THR A 329 -3.50 -2.61 20.72
N LEU A 330 -3.57 -2.91 19.42
CA LEU A 330 -2.40 -3.13 18.58
C LEU A 330 -1.48 -1.91 18.52
N GLY A 331 -0.19 -2.10 18.82
CA GLY A 331 0.84 -1.07 18.66
C GLY A 331 0.63 0.17 19.54
N ALA A 332 -0.12 0.04 20.64
CA ALA A 332 -0.33 1.12 21.61
C ALA A 332 0.89 1.35 22.50
N ALA A 333 1.70 0.31 22.76
CA ALA A 333 2.85 0.37 23.65
C ALA A 333 4.05 1.12 23.05
N ASP A 334 4.38 0.87 21.77
CA ASP A 334 5.58 1.44 21.13
C ASP A 334 5.40 2.91 20.70
N TYR A 335 4.15 3.34 20.50
CA TYR A 335 3.79 4.68 20.01
C TYR A 335 2.59 5.18 20.83
N PRO A 336 2.85 5.69 22.05
CA PRO A 336 1.80 5.99 22.98
C PRO A 336 0.94 7.15 22.47
N SER A 337 -0.37 6.93 22.56
CA SER A 337 -1.44 7.74 22.00
C SER A 337 -2.72 7.43 22.77
N ILE A 338 -3.77 8.22 22.55
CA ILE A 338 -5.05 8.04 23.23
C ILE A 338 -5.60 6.62 23.04
N PHE A 339 -5.92 5.99 24.16
CA PHE A 339 -6.40 4.61 24.27
C PHE A 339 -7.78 4.57 24.95
N PRO A 340 -8.69 3.66 24.58
CA PRO A 340 -8.62 2.64 23.51
C PRO A 340 -8.74 3.23 22.11
N ARG A 341 -8.05 2.65 21.12
CA ARG A 341 -8.17 3.01 19.69
C ARG A 341 -9.51 2.52 19.11
N SER A 342 -9.87 3.03 17.92
CA SER A 342 -11.04 2.54 17.17
C SER A 342 -10.83 1.11 16.63
N LYS A 343 -11.93 0.39 16.40
CA LYS A 343 -11.93 -0.91 15.73
C LYS A 343 -11.42 -0.84 14.29
N CYS A 344 -10.93 -1.95 13.75
CA CYS A 344 -10.32 -1.97 12.41
C CYS A 344 -11.29 -1.56 11.30
N ASP A 345 -12.57 -1.89 11.40
CA ASP A 345 -13.61 -1.47 10.44
C ASP A 345 -13.83 0.05 10.48
N ALA A 346 -13.95 0.63 11.67
CA ALA A 346 -14.08 2.08 11.86
C ALA A 346 -12.85 2.85 11.35
N ILE A 347 -11.65 2.34 11.62
CA ILE A 347 -10.40 2.90 11.09
C ILE A 347 -10.37 2.78 9.56
N SER A 348 -10.74 1.62 9.01
CA SER A 348 -10.76 1.37 7.57
C SER A 348 -11.65 2.36 6.84
N ASP A 349 -12.85 2.55 7.35
CA ASP A 349 -13.82 3.50 6.83
C ASP A 349 -13.29 4.93 6.86
N ALA A 350 -12.69 5.33 7.97
CA ALA A 350 -12.12 6.66 8.15
C ALA A 350 -10.94 6.91 7.20
N LEU A 351 -10.05 5.92 7.03
CA LEU A 351 -8.89 5.97 6.11
C LEU A 351 -9.29 5.91 4.63
N SER A 352 -10.44 5.32 4.31
CA SER A 352 -10.95 5.22 2.93
C SER A 352 -11.31 6.57 2.32
N VAL A 353 -11.63 7.57 3.15
CA VAL A 353 -11.95 8.95 2.74
C VAL A 353 -10.90 9.98 3.19
N SER A 354 -9.88 9.53 3.93
CA SER A 354 -8.78 10.34 4.46
C SER A 354 -7.87 10.87 3.34
N ARG A 355 -7.61 12.17 3.36
CA ARG A 355 -6.74 12.90 2.43
C ARG A 355 -5.40 13.28 3.02
N MET A 356 -5.24 13.13 4.33
CA MET A 356 -3.99 13.44 4.99
C MET A 356 -2.87 12.51 4.52
N LYS A 357 -1.66 13.05 4.40
CA LYS A 357 -0.46 12.30 4.04
C LYS A 357 0.20 11.84 5.32
N THR A 358 0.26 10.53 5.52
CA THR A 358 0.68 9.89 6.78
C THR A 358 1.83 8.92 6.51
N ASN A 359 2.85 9.35 5.78
CA ASN A 359 4.00 8.50 5.42
C ASN A 359 5.10 8.47 6.50
N TYR A 360 4.74 8.78 7.74
CA TYR A 360 5.59 8.88 8.92
C TYR A 360 4.76 8.49 10.16
N GLN A 361 5.45 8.17 11.26
CA GLN A 361 4.84 7.92 12.58
C GLN A 361 5.28 9.01 13.55
N ASP A 362 4.33 9.51 14.34
CA ASP A 362 4.57 10.38 15.48
C ASP A 362 4.29 9.67 16.82
N CYS A 363 4.67 10.32 17.93
CA CYS A 363 4.44 9.84 19.30
C CYS A 363 3.74 10.92 20.13
N PRO A 364 2.41 11.04 20.01
CA PRO A 364 1.65 12.10 20.64
C PRO A 364 1.87 12.22 22.16
N ALA A 365 1.90 11.10 22.87
CA ALA A 365 2.03 11.11 24.33
C ALA A 365 3.45 11.41 24.84
N GLU A 366 4.46 11.30 23.96
CA GLU A 366 5.85 11.66 24.28
C GLU A 366 6.13 13.15 24.07
N VAL A 367 5.17 13.90 23.53
CA VAL A 367 5.30 15.35 23.28
C VAL A 367 4.36 16.10 24.23
N ASP A 368 4.91 16.99 25.03
CA ASP A 368 4.21 17.74 26.09
C ASP A 368 3.08 18.66 25.62
N ASN A 369 2.90 18.82 24.33
CA ASN A 369 2.00 19.81 23.77
C ASN A 369 1.36 19.29 22.49
N GLU A 370 0.04 19.10 22.55
CA GLU A 370 -0.79 18.59 21.47
C GLU A 370 -0.78 19.52 20.25
N GLY A 371 -0.55 20.81 20.46
CA GLY A 371 -0.38 21.81 19.41
C GLY A 371 0.86 21.57 18.56
N ILE A 372 1.99 21.20 19.18
CA ILE A 372 3.23 20.85 18.46
C ILE A 372 2.98 19.63 17.57
N VAL A 373 2.33 18.60 18.11
CA VAL A 373 1.96 17.38 17.35
C VAL A 373 1.07 17.74 16.17
N ASN A 374 0.03 18.54 16.39
CA ASN A 374 -0.91 18.93 15.35
C ASN A 374 -0.25 19.80 14.26
N ILE A 375 0.69 20.67 14.62
CA ILE A 375 1.47 21.44 13.65
C ILE A 375 2.43 20.56 12.85
N HIS A 376 3.19 19.68 13.50
CA HIS A 376 4.04 18.72 12.80
C HIS A 376 3.25 17.94 11.74
N ARG A 377 2.01 17.56 12.08
CA ARG A 377 1.08 16.92 11.17
C ARG A 377 0.69 17.75 9.96
N ILE A 378 0.32 19.01 10.18
CA ILE A 378 -0.02 19.96 9.12
C ILE A 378 1.20 20.18 8.21
N LEU A 379 2.39 20.40 8.78
CA LEU A 379 3.62 20.64 8.03
C LEU A 379 3.97 19.47 7.11
N ASN A 380 3.88 18.24 7.61
CA ASN A 380 4.14 17.04 6.81
C ASN A 380 3.05 16.77 5.76
N HIS A 381 1.82 17.22 5.98
CA HIS A 381 0.80 17.15 4.94
C HIS A 381 1.07 18.14 3.80
N LEU A 382 1.42 19.39 4.13
CA LEU A 382 1.69 20.47 3.18
C LEU A 382 3.02 20.27 2.40
N ASN A 383 4.02 19.69 3.06
CA ASN A 383 5.32 19.38 2.47
C ASN A 383 5.83 18.01 2.93
N PRO A 384 5.34 16.92 2.31
CA PRO A 384 5.67 15.56 2.71
C PRO A 384 7.16 15.29 2.60
N ARG A 385 7.73 14.76 3.69
CA ARG A 385 9.10 14.27 3.75
C ARG A 385 9.06 12.81 4.19
N LYS A 386 10.04 12.03 3.76
CA LYS A 386 10.19 10.67 4.27
C LYS A 386 10.87 10.76 5.63
N ILE A 387 10.13 10.48 6.69
CA ILE A 387 10.63 10.48 8.06
C ILE A 387 10.68 9.03 8.53
N THR A 388 11.87 8.56 8.87
CA THR A 388 12.07 7.27 9.54
C THR A 388 12.18 7.50 11.03
N SER A 389 11.03 7.59 11.70
CA SER A 389 10.93 7.66 13.15
C SER A 389 11.02 6.26 13.77
N THR A 390 11.72 6.16 14.89
CA THR A 390 11.65 5.07 15.88
C THR A 390 10.89 5.56 17.11
N PRO A 391 10.47 4.67 18.03
CA PRO A 391 9.89 5.08 19.31
C PRO A 391 10.78 6.09 20.06
N ASP A 392 12.10 5.95 19.98
CA ASP A 392 13.03 6.85 20.68
C ASP A 392 13.25 8.21 19.97
N THR A 393 12.85 8.35 18.71
CA THR A 393 13.19 9.54 17.88
C THR A 393 11.97 10.30 17.37
N CYS A 394 10.78 9.71 17.38
CA CYS A 394 9.54 10.34 16.93
C CYS A 394 9.22 11.68 17.61
N ALA A 395 9.47 11.78 18.92
CA ALA A 395 9.22 12.99 19.70
C ALA A 395 10.20 14.13 19.32
N ASN A 396 11.46 13.78 19.06
CA ASN A 396 12.46 14.71 18.55
C ASN A 396 12.08 15.24 17.16
N GLU A 397 11.67 14.37 16.23
CA GLU A 397 11.26 14.80 14.87
C GLU A 397 10.05 15.76 14.90
N THR A 398 9.13 15.52 15.83
CA THR A 398 7.96 16.37 16.08
C THR A 398 8.38 17.77 16.56
N ASN A 399 9.21 17.82 17.61
CA ASN A 399 9.76 19.07 18.15
C ASN A 399 10.64 19.81 17.13
N PHE A 400 11.45 19.07 16.36
CA PHE A 400 12.33 19.63 15.35
C PHE A 400 11.56 20.37 14.26
N SER A 401 10.47 19.76 13.77
CA SER A 401 9.62 20.37 12.74
C SER A 401 9.02 21.70 13.22
N PHE A 402 8.59 21.73 14.47
CA PHE A 402 8.02 22.91 15.11
C PHE A 402 9.05 24.01 15.38
N ALA A 403 10.19 23.65 15.98
CA ALA A 403 11.27 24.57 16.28
C ALA A 403 11.80 25.22 14.99
N LYS A 404 12.03 24.41 13.95
CA LYS A 404 12.50 24.88 12.66
C LYS A 404 11.55 25.91 12.03
N LEU A 405 10.24 25.65 12.05
CA LEU A 405 9.25 26.60 11.55
C LEU A 405 9.38 27.98 12.24
N ASN A 406 9.46 27.99 13.56
CA ASN A 406 9.56 29.24 14.33
C ASN A 406 10.90 29.95 14.13
N ILE A 407 12.00 29.22 14.06
CA ILE A 407 13.33 29.78 13.81
C ILE A 407 13.41 30.39 12.41
N ASP A 408 12.94 29.67 11.38
CA ASP A 408 12.94 30.14 9.99
C ASP A 408 12.05 31.39 9.84
N TYR A 409 10.94 31.46 10.59
CA TYR A 409 10.04 32.63 10.65
C TYR A 409 10.56 33.77 11.54
N LYS A 410 11.69 33.60 12.25
CA LYS A 410 12.28 34.55 13.21
C LYS A 410 11.41 34.83 14.44
N ASN A 411 10.60 33.86 14.87
CA ASN A 411 9.85 33.90 16.12
C ASN A 411 10.65 33.21 17.25
N ALA A 412 11.76 33.84 17.67
CA ALA A 412 12.68 33.25 18.63
C ALA A 412 12.04 32.96 20.01
N ASP A 413 11.01 33.72 20.39
CA ASP A 413 10.32 33.59 21.68
C ASP A 413 9.45 32.32 21.76
N ALA A 414 8.94 31.84 20.62
CA ALA A 414 8.17 30.60 20.56
C ALA A 414 9.02 29.33 20.72
N TRP A 415 10.34 29.43 20.49
CA TRP A 415 11.30 28.37 20.80
C TRP A 415 12.42 28.87 21.75
N PRO A 416 12.11 29.04 23.04
CA PRO A 416 13.01 29.70 23.99
C PRO A 416 14.02 28.73 24.63
N LEU A 417 14.04 27.47 24.22
CA LEU A 417 14.90 26.44 24.80
C LEU A 417 16.37 26.73 24.53
N LYS A 418 17.13 26.94 25.61
CA LYS A 418 18.55 27.28 25.57
C LYS A 418 19.34 26.51 26.64
N ILE A 419 20.58 26.17 26.33
CA ILE A 419 21.56 25.66 27.28
C ILE A 419 22.54 26.79 27.57
N CYS A 420 22.60 27.22 28.82
CA CYS A 420 23.44 28.32 29.28
C CYS A 420 24.64 27.80 30.06
N PHE A 421 25.76 28.49 29.93
CA PHE A 421 27.01 28.23 30.65
C PHE A 421 27.77 29.53 30.87
N PHE A 422 28.65 29.56 31.86
CA PHE A 422 29.56 30.68 32.07
C PHE A 422 30.81 30.51 31.20
N ASP A 423 31.01 31.41 30.24
CA ASP A 423 32.22 31.43 29.43
C ASP A 423 33.32 32.20 30.14
N LYS A 424 34.37 31.47 30.55
CA LYS A 424 35.54 32.04 31.22
C LYS A 424 36.42 32.92 30.31
N ILE A 425 36.29 32.77 28.98
CA ILE A 425 37.06 33.55 28.00
C ILE A 425 36.41 34.92 27.81
N GLU A 426 35.09 34.95 27.66
CA GLU A 426 34.31 36.20 27.45
C GLU A 426 33.79 36.82 28.76
N ASP A 427 34.04 36.18 29.90
CA ASP A 427 33.61 36.56 31.27
C ASP A 427 32.11 36.88 31.37
N LYS A 428 31.27 36.04 30.73
CA LYS A 428 29.81 36.22 30.73
C LYS A 428 29.06 34.91 30.58
N GLU A 429 27.78 34.93 30.97
CA GLU A 429 26.86 33.83 30.67
C GLU A 429 26.51 33.83 29.17
N VAL A 430 26.74 32.70 28.50
CA VAL A 430 26.40 32.47 27.10
C VAL A 430 25.33 31.38 27.02
N CYS A 431 24.30 31.60 26.22
CA CYS A 431 23.19 30.67 26.04
C CYS A 431 23.05 30.27 24.57
N GLU A 432 23.08 28.96 24.30
CA GLU A 432 22.95 28.38 22.97
C GLU A 432 21.57 27.73 22.82
N GLN A 433 20.87 28.00 21.71
CA GLN A 433 19.57 27.36 21.44
C GLN A 433 19.74 25.86 21.17
N TYR A 434 18.76 25.06 21.61
CA TYR A 434 18.76 23.62 21.36
C TYR A 434 17.36 23.07 21.10
N ILE A 435 17.30 21.89 20.50
CA ILE A 435 16.10 21.08 20.28
C ILE A 435 16.30 19.76 21.04
N PRO A 436 15.39 19.39 21.96
CA PRO A 436 15.50 18.16 22.73
C PRO A 436 15.63 16.93 21.85
N GLY A 437 16.55 16.03 22.21
CA GLY A 437 16.80 14.79 21.48
C GLY A 437 17.97 14.85 20.49
N GLN A 438 18.09 13.79 19.70
CA GLN A 438 19.24 13.53 18.84
C GLN A 438 18.84 13.51 17.37
N ASN A 439 19.22 14.53 16.60
CA ASN A 439 19.09 14.53 15.13
C ASN A 439 20.48 14.71 14.48
N PRO A 440 20.99 13.71 13.74
CA PRO A 440 22.32 13.79 13.12
C PRO A 440 22.43 14.93 12.10
N ASN A 441 21.32 15.35 11.52
CA ASN A 441 21.27 16.35 10.45
C ASN A 441 21.02 17.78 10.95
N SER A 442 20.88 18.00 12.26
CA SER A 442 20.69 19.33 12.86
C SER A 442 21.81 19.66 13.82
N ASP A 443 22.33 20.89 13.74
CA ASP A 443 23.31 21.42 14.70
C ASP A 443 22.68 21.95 15.98
N LEU A 444 21.35 22.11 15.98
CA LEU A 444 20.56 22.47 17.16
C LEU A 444 20.20 21.26 18.02
N SER A 445 20.53 20.05 17.60
CA SER A 445 20.31 18.84 18.40
C SER A 445 21.03 18.93 19.74
N GLU A 446 20.32 18.58 20.81
CA GLU A 446 20.81 18.66 22.18
C GLU A 446 22.23 18.10 22.36
N GLY A 447 22.48 16.89 21.86
CA GLY A 447 23.80 16.25 21.98
C GLY A 447 24.93 17.05 21.33
N LYS A 448 24.67 17.69 20.18
CA LYS A 448 25.67 18.52 19.49
C LYS A 448 25.87 19.87 20.16
N VAL A 449 24.79 20.49 20.64
CA VAL A 449 24.87 21.76 21.37
C VAL A 449 25.68 21.58 22.65
N ILE A 450 25.42 20.51 23.41
CA ILE A 450 26.20 20.17 24.61
C ILE A 450 27.67 19.95 24.25
N SER A 451 27.96 19.15 23.21
CA SER A 451 29.34 18.94 22.75
C SER A 451 30.06 20.24 22.38
N LYS A 452 29.39 21.16 21.67
CA LYS A 452 29.92 22.48 21.32
C LYS A 452 30.25 23.32 22.56
N ILE A 453 29.38 23.28 23.56
CA ILE A 453 29.61 23.98 24.83
C ILE A 453 30.79 23.36 25.57
N LEU A 454 30.82 22.03 25.71
CA LEU A 454 31.90 21.32 26.40
C LEU A 454 33.27 21.55 25.76
N TYR A 455 33.33 21.64 24.43
CA TYR A 455 34.55 22.03 23.72
C TYR A 455 35.06 23.39 24.21
N ARG A 456 34.16 24.37 24.39
CA ARG A 456 34.49 25.73 24.81
C ARG A 456 34.86 25.83 26.30
N ILE A 457 34.17 25.11 27.18
CA ILE A 457 34.39 25.22 28.65
C ILE A 457 35.41 24.23 29.24
N LYS A 458 35.63 23.08 28.58
CA LYS A 458 36.48 21.99 29.09
C LYS A 458 37.58 21.57 28.11
N GLY A 459 37.58 22.07 26.86
CA GLY A 459 38.55 21.68 25.84
C GLY A 459 38.38 20.22 25.38
N THR A 460 37.16 19.69 25.43
CA THR A 460 36.89 18.33 24.91
C THR A 460 37.17 18.24 23.41
N PRO A 461 37.40 17.05 22.84
CA PRO A 461 37.57 16.90 21.39
C PRO A 461 36.38 17.44 20.60
N SER A 462 36.64 18.10 19.46
CA SER A 462 35.59 18.70 18.60
C SER A 462 34.66 17.67 17.95
N ASN A 463 35.08 16.40 17.88
CA ASN A 463 34.29 15.28 17.37
C ASN A 463 33.50 14.53 18.46
N LEU A 464 33.56 14.97 19.71
CA LEU A 464 32.78 14.36 20.80
C LEU A 464 31.28 14.55 20.52
N VAL A 465 30.49 13.49 20.61
CA VAL A 465 29.02 13.55 20.49
C VAL A 465 28.39 13.01 21.76
N CYS A 466 27.59 13.83 22.44
CA CYS A 466 26.88 13.43 23.64
C CYS A 466 25.64 12.60 23.30
N LYS A 467 25.59 11.34 23.77
CA LYS A 467 24.46 10.42 23.55
C LYS A 467 23.47 10.48 24.71
N SER A 468 22.18 10.44 24.42
CA SER A 468 21.13 10.40 25.45
C SER A 468 20.90 8.97 25.92
N VAL A 469 20.83 8.77 27.25
CA VAL A 469 20.67 7.44 27.88
C VAL A 469 19.69 7.55 29.04
N LYS A 470 18.79 6.58 29.18
CA LYS A 470 17.89 6.53 30.33
C LYS A 470 18.68 6.24 31.59
N LYS A 471 18.25 6.80 32.71
CA LYS A 471 18.89 6.62 34.02
C LYS A 471 18.95 5.15 34.44
N GLN A 472 17.94 4.36 34.07
CA GLN A 472 17.87 2.93 34.36
C GLN A 472 18.91 2.13 33.56
N ASP A 473 19.23 2.58 32.35
CA ASP A 473 20.20 1.92 31.44
C ASP A 473 21.65 2.37 31.69
N TYR A 474 21.84 3.53 32.30
CA TYR A 474 23.16 4.09 32.55
C TYR A 474 23.88 3.37 33.70
N ASN A 475 24.90 2.58 33.38
CA ASN A 475 25.73 1.89 34.37
C ASN A 475 27.21 2.30 34.25
N PRO A 476 27.74 3.19 35.10
CA PRO A 476 29.10 3.70 34.99
C PRO A 476 30.19 2.61 35.11
N ASN A 477 29.86 1.41 35.59
CA ASN A 477 30.79 0.29 35.69
C ASN A 477 31.06 -0.42 34.35
N LEU A 478 30.16 -0.32 33.37
CA LEU A 478 30.33 -0.95 32.06
C LEU A 478 31.34 -0.17 31.22
N LEU A 479 32.16 -0.90 30.44
CA LEU A 479 33.20 -0.32 29.57
C LEU A 479 32.65 0.75 28.62
N GLU A 480 31.43 0.57 28.12
CA GLU A 480 30.79 1.51 27.20
C GLU A 480 30.58 2.90 27.81
N TYR A 481 30.33 3.01 29.12
CA TYR A 481 30.06 4.28 29.81
C TYR A 481 31.30 4.91 30.44
N LYS A 482 32.46 4.22 30.41
CA LYS A 482 33.71 4.74 30.99
C LYS A 482 34.30 5.91 30.21
N VAL A 483 34.11 5.93 28.89
CA VAL A 483 34.67 6.94 27.99
C VAL A 483 33.56 7.51 27.11
N GLY A 484 33.57 8.81 26.87
CA GLY A 484 32.60 9.52 26.04
C GLY A 484 31.69 10.47 26.82
N CYS A 485 30.67 10.99 26.14
CA CYS A 485 29.71 11.93 26.70
C CYS A 485 28.30 11.37 26.73
N TRP A 486 27.65 11.43 27.89
CA TRP A 486 26.35 10.83 28.16
C TRP A 486 25.41 11.84 28.81
N VAL A 487 24.26 12.06 28.18
CA VAL A 487 23.15 12.86 28.72
C VAL A 487 22.17 11.88 29.36
N VAL A 488 22.30 11.73 30.67
CA VAL A 488 21.49 10.82 31.47
C VAL A 488 20.21 11.52 31.91
N TYR A 489 19.07 10.93 31.61
CA TYR A 489 17.76 11.46 31.92
C TYR A 489 16.86 10.43 32.60
N ASP A 490 15.94 10.88 33.43
CA ASP A 490 15.03 10.03 34.22
C ASP A 490 13.67 9.94 33.52
N ASP A 491 13.40 8.83 32.84
CA ASP A 491 12.20 8.66 32.00
C ASP A 491 10.90 8.63 32.80
N ASP A 492 10.93 8.32 34.10
CA ASP A 492 9.73 8.31 34.95
C ASP A 492 9.19 9.71 35.25
N ILE A 493 10.04 10.75 35.15
CA ILE A 493 9.70 12.15 35.46
C ILE A 493 10.02 13.11 34.32
N CYS A 494 10.55 12.61 33.20
CA CYS A 494 10.93 13.41 32.05
C CYS A 494 9.79 13.51 31.05
N THR A 495 9.72 14.69 30.44
CA THR A 495 8.98 14.94 29.22
C THR A 495 9.87 15.68 28.22
N THR A 496 9.49 15.76 26.94
CA THR A 496 10.33 16.43 25.94
C THR A 496 10.72 17.87 26.28
N LEU A 497 9.84 18.60 26.94
CA LEU A 497 10.00 20.01 27.30
C LEU A 497 10.45 20.18 28.75
N HIS A 498 10.22 19.20 29.62
CA HIS A 498 10.65 19.25 31.01
C HIS A 498 11.32 17.95 31.43
N CYS A 499 12.65 17.94 31.39
CA CYS A 499 13.42 16.75 31.73
C CYS A 499 14.69 17.11 32.49
N PRO A 500 14.78 16.77 33.78
CA PRO A 500 16.01 16.90 34.56
C PRO A 500 17.11 16.02 33.96
N LYS A 501 18.20 16.64 33.50
CA LYS A 501 19.30 15.95 32.82
C LYS A 501 20.59 16.08 33.60
N ARG A 502 21.38 15.00 33.62
CA ARG A 502 22.75 14.98 34.14
C ARG A 502 23.69 14.64 33.00
N ILE A 503 24.76 15.40 32.87
CA ILE A 503 25.72 15.22 31.79
C ILE A 503 26.98 14.63 32.38
N PHE A 504 27.47 13.53 31.81
CA PHE A 504 28.71 12.87 32.21
C PHE A 504 29.68 12.88 31.04
N VAL A 505 30.92 13.28 31.30
CA VAL A 505 32.04 13.18 30.36
C VAL A 505 33.13 12.35 31.02
N ASP A 506 33.45 11.20 30.44
CA ASP A 506 34.43 10.25 31.00
C ASP A 506 34.18 9.99 32.50
N GLN A 507 32.92 9.66 32.83
CA GLN A 507 32.36 9.45 34.18
C GLN A 507 32.29 10.68 35.10
N LYS A 508 32.84 11.83 34.71
CA LYS A 508 32.76 13.07 35.50
C LYS A 508 31.46 13.80 35.20
N GLN A 509 30.68 14.07 36.24
CA GLN A 509 29.47 14.87 36.11
C GLN A 509 29.82 16.33 35.81
N ILE A 510 29.13 16.90 34.83
CA ILE A 510 29.19 18.31 34.46
C ILE A 510 27.99 19.01 35.12
N THR A 511 28.26 20.06 35.88
CA THR A 511 27.25 20.83 36.62
C THR A 511 27.16 22.29 36.18
N GLU A 512 28.05 22.72 35.28
CA GLU A 512 28.17 24.09 34.80
C GLU A 512 27.17 24.47 33.70
N LEU A 513 26.27 23.54 33.35
CA LEU A 513 25.26 23.70 32.30
C LEU A 513 23.88 23.90 32.93
N THR A 514 23.17 24.94 32.50
CA THR A 514 21.81 25.23 32.96
C THR A 514 20.85 25.24 31.78
N PHE A 515 19.81 24.42 31.83
CA PHE A 515 18.74 24.40 30.82
C PHE A 515 17.71 25.48 31.15
N LYS A 516 17.43 26.38 30.21
CA LYS A 516 16.46 27.48 30.36
C LYS A 516 15.43 27.47 29.25
N GLY A 517 14.25 28.00 29.56
CA GLY A 517 13.16 28.23 28.61
C GLY A 517 12.01 27.24 28.76
N LYS A 518 10.81 27.71 28.44
CA LYS A 518 9.59 26.91 28.28
C LYS A 518 8.89 27.41 27.03
N PRO A 519 8.62 26.57 26.01
CA PRO A 519 7.90 27.02 24.83
C PRO A 519 6.57 27.64 25.22
N LEU A 520 6.39 28.89 24.82
CA LEU A 520 5.15 29.63 24.95
C LEU A 520 4.77 30.05 23.54
N PHE A 521 3.67 29.52 23.05
CA PHE A 521 3.16 29.84 21.74
C PHE A 521 1.64 29.77 21.75
N GLU A 522 1.04 30.44 20.79
CA GLU A 522 -0.39 30.46 20.62
C GLU A 522 -0.74 29.75 19.33
N TYR A 523 -1.59 28.73 19.41
CA TYR A 523 -2.03 28.03 18.22
C TYR A 523 -2.87 28.97 17.33
N PHE A 524 -3.88 29.59 17.94
CA PHE A 524 -4.67 30.71 17.42
C PHE A 524 -4.35 31.95 18.25
N PRO A 525 -4.49 33.16 17.67
CA PRO A 525 -4.12 34.39 18.38
C PRO A 525 -5.05 34.69 19.55
N ASN A 526 -4.50 34.96 20.72
CA ASN A 526 -5.28 35.39 21.89
C ASN A 526 -5.46 36.91 21.98
N SER A 527 -4.69 37.69 21.22
CA SER A 527 -4.87 39.13 21.11
C SER A 527 -4.62 39.62 19.68
N PHE A 528 -5.06 40.84 19.37
CA PHE A 528 -4.71 41.45 18.08
C PHE A 528 -3.23 41.82 17.99
N SER A 529 -2.56 42.06 19.12
CA SER A 529 -1.15 42.46 19.15
C SER A 529 -0.18 41.32 18.86
N ASN A 530 -0.57 40.08 19.17
CA ASN A 530 0.24 38.88 18.94
C ASN A 530 -0.21 38.05 17.73
N GLU A 531 -1.16 38.58 16.95
CA GLU A 531 -1.80 37.86 15.85
C GLU A 531 -0.79 37.25 14.87
N LYS A 532 0.21 38.03 14.46
CA LYS A 532 1.27 37.62 13.53
C LYS A 532 2.08 36.41 14.03
N PHE A 533 2.23 36.26 15.35
CA PHE A 533 3.06 35.22 15.96
C PHE A 533 2.27 33.95 16.33
N SER A 534 0.96 33.93 16.07
CA SER A 534 0.18 32.70 16.18
C SER A 534 0.63 31.65 15.16
N LEU A 535 0.61 30.38 15.54
CA LEU A 535 1.08 29.29 14.69
C LEU A 535 0.29 29.19 13.39
N THR A 536 -1.02 29.45 13.45
CA THR A 536 -1.85 29.49 12.25
C THR A 536 -1.34 30.53 11.26
N ASN A 537 -0.99 31.73 11.71
CA ASN A 537 -0.51 32.79 10.82
C ASN A 537 0.90 32.52 10.30
N ILE A 538 1.79 31.99 11.16
CA ILE A 538 3.14 31.55 10.74
C ILE A 538 3.05 30.51 9.62
N ILE A 539 2.17 29.51 9.75
CA ILE A 539 1.96 28.49 8.71
C ILE A 539 1.38 29.12 7.45
N ASN A 540 0.36 29.96 7.57
CA ASN A 540 -0.28 30.60 6.43
C ASN A 540 0.70 31.46 5.63
N GLU A 541 1.54 32.25 6.31
CA GLU A 541 2.54 33.08 5.63
C GLU A 541 3.67 32.25 5.02
N THR A 542 4.19 31.26 5.76
CA THR A 542 5.31 30.42 5.31
C THR A 542 4.94 29.61 4.07
N TYR A 543 3.71 29.09 4.02
CA TYR A 543 3.23 28.26 2.92
C TYR A 543 2.31 28.99 1.94
N LYS A 544 2.12 30.30 2.13
CA LYS A 544 1.24 31.16 1.30
C LYS A 544 -0.18 30.60 1.18
N LEU A 545 -0.75 30.16 2.30
CA LEU A 545 -2.08 29.58 2.35
C LEU A 545 -3.13 30.68 2.51
N GLU A 546 -4.28 30.47 1.88
CA GLU A 546 -5.49 31.27 2.11
C GLU A 546 -6.47 30.43 2.94
N PRO A 547 -6.41 30.51 4.29
CA PRO A 547 -7.31 29.73 5.15
C PRO A 547 -8.76 30.19 4.96
N LYS A 548 -9.68 29.24 4.92
CA LYS A 548 -11.13 29.52 4.84
C LYS A 548 -11.81 29.10 6.13
N LEU A 549 -12.52 30.03 6.76
CA LEU A 549 -13.34 29.72 7.92
C LEU A 549 -14.46 28.73 7.54
N VAL A 550 -14.69 27.72 8.38
CA VAL A 550 -15.77 26.73 8.19
C VAL A 550 -16.76 26.86 9.35
N ARG A 551 -17.94 27.43 9.08
CA ARG A 551 -18.96 27.74 10.09
C ARG A 551 -19.99 26.64 10.29
N ASN A 552 -20.21 25.82 9.27
CA ASN A 552 -21.28 24.84 9.26
C ASN A 552 -20.92 23.60 8.42
N LEU A 553 -21.78 22.59 8.50
CA LEU A 553 -21.60 21.32 7.81
C LEU A 553 -21.61 21.47 6.28
N THR A 554 -22.38 22.41 5.73
CA THR A 554 -22.48 22.65 4.29
C THR A 554 -21.15 23.16 3.74
N GLU A 555 -20.52 24.10 4.42
CA GLU A 555 -19.19 24.63 4.07
C GLU A 555 -18.11 23.54 4.18
N LEU A 556 -18.16 22.70 5.22
CA LEU A 556 -17.25 21.56 5.37
C LEU A 556 -17.36 20.59 4.19
N LYS A 557 -18.59 20.18 3.85
CA LYS A 557 -18.85 19.27 2.72
C LYS A 557 -18.40 19.88 1.42
N TYR A 558 -18.78 21.14 1.16
CA TYR A 558 -18.37 21.87 -0.03
C TYR A 558 -16.84 21.95 -0.16
N PHE A 559 -16.12 22.24 0.93
CA PHE A 559 -14.67 22.27 0.91
C PHE A 559 -14.08 20.93 0.47
N PHE A 560 -14.51 19.84 1.10
CA PHE A 560 -14.01 18.51 0.75
C PHE A 560 -14.47 18.06 -0.64
N ASP A 561 -15.67 18.37 -1.10
CA ASP A 561 -16.12 17.97 -2.43
C ASP A 561 -15.31 18.66 -3.54
N ASN A 562 -14.80 19.87 -3.27
CA ASN A 562 -14.08 20.68 -4.25
C ASN A 562 -12.55 20.67 -4.09
N THR A 563 -12.01 20.14 -2.98
CA THR A 563 -10.57 20.27 -2.66
C THR A 563 -9.93 18.94 -2.28
N LYS A 564 -9.38 18.21 -3.27
CA LYS A 564 -8.88 16.83 -3.06
C LYS A 564 -7.76 16.68 -2.02
N ASP A 565 -6.83 17.64 -1.96
CA ASP A 565 -5.69 17.62 -1.03
C ASP A 565 -5.87 18.58 0.15
N GLY A 566 -7.10 19.01 0.42
CA GLY A 566 -7.43 19.93 1.51
C GLY A 566 -7.62 19.21 2.84
N ILE A 567 -7.25 19.88 3.93
CA ILE A 567 -7.58 19.49 5.30
C ILE A 567 -8.25 20.64 6.04
N ILE A 568 -9.00 20.32 7.09
CA ILE A 568 -9.54 21.30 8.03
C ILE A 568 -8.84 21.07 9.36
N HIS A 569 -8.49 22.13 10.07
CA HIS A 569 -7.89 22.04 11.40
C HIS A 569 -8.55 23.04 12.35
N GLY A 570 -8.42 22.78 13.64
CA GLY A 570 -9.07 23.60 14.66
C GLY A 570 -8.69 23.21 16.08
N ILE A 571 -9.34 23.88 17.02
CA ILE A 571 -9.30 23.56 18.45
C ILE A 571 -10.74 23.44 18.95
N GLY A 572 -10.99 22.41 19.76
CA GLY A 572 -12.26 22.20 20.43
C GLY A 572 -12.06 21.61 21.82
N CYS A 573 -13.12 21.58 22.63
CA CYS A 573 -13.07 20.97 23.96
C CYS A 573 -12.97 19.44 23.86
N SER A 574 -11.97 18.85 24.53
CA SER A 574 -11.75 17.40 24.51
C SER A 574 -12.96 16.62 25.06
N GLU A 575 -13.66 17.19 26.04
CA GLU A 575 -14.85 16.60 26.66
C GLU A 575 -16.05 16.52 25.71
N ASP A 576 -16.09 17.38 24.70
CA ASP A 576 -17.14 17.37 23.67
C ASP A 576 -16.72 16.56 22.43
N LEU A 577 -15.42 16.52 22.11
CA LEU A 577 -14.89 15.66 21.06
C LEU A 577 -14.99 14.18 21.43
N TYR A 578 -14.61 13.82 22.65
CA TYR A 578 -14.59 12.43 23.12
C TYR A 578 -15.23 12.29 24.52
N PRO A 579 -16.56 12.49 24.64
CA PRO A 579 -17.25 12.47 25.94
C PRO A 579 -17.17 11.14 26.69
N THR A 580 -16.88 10.05 25.98
CA THR A 580 -16.67 8.72 26.57
C THR A 580 -15.29 8.54 27.19
N LEU A 581 -14.31 9.38 26.82
CA LEU A 581 -12.93 9.34 27.32
C LEU A 581 -12.65 10.50 28.28
N PHE A 582 -13.22 11.68 28.01
CA PHE A 582 -13.07 12.87 28.82
C PHE A 582 -14.44 13.32 29.33
N HIS A 583 -14.67 13.12 30.63
CA HIS A 583 -15.93 13.50 31.26
C HIS A 583 -15.87 14.93 31.79
N LYS A 584 -16.92 15.71 31.53
CA LYS A 584 -17.10 17.03 32.15
C LYS A 584 -17.32 16.87 33.65
N LYS A 585 -16.48 17.54 34.44
CA LYS A 585 -16.65 17.70 35.90
C LYS A 585 -17.42 18.98 36.26
N GLY A 586 -17.57 19.91 35.33
CA GLY A 586 -18.33 21.14 35.49
C GLY A 586 -18.96 21.62 34.19
N PHE A 587 -19.96 22.50 34.29
CA PHE A 587 -20.77 22.96 33.14
C PHE A 587 -19.95 23.69 32.06
N ASN A 588 -18.97 24.50 32.46
CA ASN A 588 -18.13 25.30 31.55
C ASN A 588 -16.73 24.71 31.39
N GLN A 589 -16.54 23.42 31.67
CA GLN A 589 -15.24 22.79 31.48
C GLN A 589 -14.96 22.60 29.99
N CYS A 590 -13.81 23.12 29.55
CA CYS A 590 -13.28 22.91 28.23
C CYS A 590 -11.76 22.76 28.33
N SER A 591 -11.25 21.57 28.03
CA SER A 591 -9.82 21.34 27.83
C SER A 591 -9.51 21.48 26.34
N PRO A 592 -8.78 22.53 25.91
CA PRO A 592 -8.49 22.77 24.50
C PRO A 592 -7.71 21.62 23.88
N LEU A 593 -8.22 21.04 22.80
CA LEU A 593 -7.59 19.95 22.07
C LEU A 593 -7.52 20.29 20.57
N PRO A 594 -6.31 20.49 20.02
CA PRO A 594 -6.12 20.67 18.59
C PRO A 594 -6.46 19.41 17.81
N PHE A 595 -7.02 19.59 16.62
CA PHE A 595 -7.38 18.48 15.73
C PHE A 595 -7.23 18.83 14.26
N ILE A 596 -7.26 17.77 13.43
CA ILE A 596 -7.34 17.80 11.98
C ILE A 596 -8.53 16.93 11.55
N ILE A 597 -9.24 17.40 10.54
CA ILE A 597 -10.25 16.65 9.79
C ILE A 597 -9.72 16.55 8.37
N ASP A 598 -9.65 15.33 7.84
CA ASP A 598 -9.08 15.06 6.53
C ASP A 598 -10.02 14.31 5.58
N GLY A 599 -11.28 14.16 5.97
CA GLY A 599 -12.30 13.50 5.17
C GLY A 599 -13.66 13.46 5.86
N TYR A 600 -14.67 13.09 5.09
CA TYR A 600 -16.01 12.84 5.62
C TYR A 600 -16.71 11.72 4.84
N LYS A 601 -17.67 11.06 5.49
CA LYS A 601 -18.58 10.08 4.89
C LYS A 601 -19.99 10.28 5.43
N ILE A 602 -20.99 9.96 4.60
CA ILE A 602 -22.40 9.95 5.02
C ILE A 602 -22.80 8.48 5.22
N ALA A 603 -23.26 8.14 6.42
CA ALA A 603 -23.72 6.81 6.76
C ALA A 603 -24.90 6.91 7.73
N TYR A 604 -25.94 6.10 7.51
CA TYR A 604 -27.13 6.06 8.37
C TYR A 604 -27.78 7.44 8.62
N GLY A 605 -27.80 8.30 7.60
CA GLY A 605 -28.33 9.67 7.71
C GLY A 605 -27.43 10.68 8.43
N ASN A 606 -26.31 10.24 9.02
CA ASN A 606 -25.36 11.09 9.74
C ASN A 606 -24.11 11.37 8.90
N THR A 607 -23.48 12.52 9.14
CA THR A 607 -22.16 12.84 8.57
C THR A 607 -21.08 12.54 9.60
N PHE A 608 -20.24 11.55 9.27
CA PHE A 608 -19.06 11.18 10.02
C PHE A 608 -17.83 11.85 9.41
N LEU A 609 -17.00 12.42 10.25
CA LEU A 609 -15.76 13.10 9.92
C LEU A 609 -14.59 12.17 10.27
N THR A 610 -13.55 12.18 9.47
CA THR A 610 -12.29 11.51 9.82
C THR A 610 -11.46 12.47 10.68
N LEU A 611 -11.50 12.27 12.00
CA LEU A 611 -10.85 13.14 12.98
C LEU A 611 -9.50 12.56 13.44
N ARG A 612 -8.52 13.44 13.62
CA ARG A 612 -7.23 13.17 14.25
C ARG A 612 -6.93 14.29 15.23
N THR A 613 -7.00 14.02 16.52
CA THR A 613 -6.59 14.98 17.55
C THR A 613 -5.09 14.93 17.79
N GLY A 614 -4.54 15.96 18.42
CA GLY A 614 -3.12 16.01 18.80
C GLY A 614 -2.66 14.89 19.74
N ILE A 615 -3.57 14.05 20.25
CA ILE A 615 -3.30 12.88 21.09
C ILE A 615 -3.60 11.54 20.41
N ASP A 616 -4.24 11.53 19.24
CA ASP A 616 -4.55 10.30 18.48
C ASP A 616 -3.32 9.74 17.77
N ASP A 617 -3.24 8.42 17.57
CA ASP A 617 -2.28 7.84 16.62
C ASP A 617 -2.63 8.26 15.19
N ILE A 618 -1.63 8.78 14.46
CA ILE A 618 -1.78 9.24 13.08
C ILE A 618 -2.19 8.13 12.10
N HIS A 619 -2.05 6.85 12.43
CA HIS A 619 -2.56 5.76 11.59
C HIS A 619 -3.92 5.21 12.05
N SER A 620 -4.49 5.78 13.12
CA SER A 620 -5.74 5.33 13.74
C SER A 620 -6.75 6.46 13.89
N PRO A 621 -7.19 7.11 12.79
CA PRO A 621 -8.17 8.17 12.87
C PRO A 621 -9.49 7.68 13.47
N ARG A 622 -10.21 8.60 14.13
CA ARG A 622 -11.50 8.30 14.74
C ARG A 622 -12.64 8.89 13.91
N PRO A 623 -13.67 8.11 13.56
CA PRO A 623 -14.88 8.68 12.98
C PRO A 623 -15.64 9.47 14.05
N LEU A 624 -15.92 10.75 13.80
CA LEU A 624 -16.69 11.62 14.69
C LEU A 624 -17.92 12.17 13.98
N VAL A 625 -19.08 12.16 14.64
CA VAL A 625 -20.28 12.84 14.09
C VAL A 625 -20.10 14.36 14.17
N TRP A 626 -20.54 15.08 13.13
CA TRP A 626 -20.44 16.56 13.04
C TRP A 626 -20.90 17.30 14.30
N ASN A 627 -21.97 16.85 14.97
CA ASN A 627 -22.52 17.55 16.14
C ASN A 627 -21.51 17.63 17.30
N TYR A 628 -20.72 16.58 17.53
CA TYR A 628 -19.68 16.60 18.57
C TYR A 628 -18.60 17.62 18.24
N LEU A 629 -18.15 17.67 16.98
CA LEU A 629 -17.18 18.67 16.52
C LEU A 629 -17.71 20.09 16.71
N PHE A 630 -18.94 20.33 16.22
CA PHE A 630 -19.56 21.65 16.26
C PHE A 630 -19.67 22.16 17.71
N ASN A 631 -20.15 21.31 18.62
CA ASN A 631 -20.25 21.63 20.04
C ASN A 631 -18.87 21.87 20.66
N ALA A 632 -17.86 21.07 20.30
CA ALA A 632 -16.50 21.24 20.82
C ALA A 632 -15.87 22.56 20.40
N VAL A 633 -16.04 22.97 19.13
CA VAL A 633 -15.54 24.26 18.63
C VAL A 633 -16.33 25.42 19.24
N ALA A 634 -17.64 25.28 19.39
CA ALA A 634 -18.49 26.28 20.05
C ALA A 634 -18.10 26.45 21.52
N GLY A 635 -17.89 25.36 22.27
CA GLY A 635 -17.45 25.42 23.66
C GLY A 635 -16.08 26.09 23.81
N TYR A 636 -15.14 25.81 22.91
CA TYR A 636 -13.84 26.47 22.92
C TYR A 636 -13.95 27.97 22.63
N ARG A 637 -14.82 28.34 21.69
CA ARG A 637 -15.07 29.74 21.35
C ARG A 637 -15.51 30.56 22.57
N GLU A 638 -16.38 30.02 23.42
CA GLU A 638 -16.88 30.71 24.62
C GLU A 638 -15.79 31.00 25.66
N ILE A 639 -14.74 30.16 25.74
CA ILE A 639 -13.63 30.37 26.68
C ILE A 639 -12.43 31.11 26.06
N HIS A 640 -12.43 31.29 24.73
CA HIS A 640 -11.32 31.91 24.03
C HIS A 640 -11.34 33.45 24.21
N PRO A 641 -10.19 34.11 24.49
CA PRO A 641 -10.16 35.55 24.77
C PRO A 641 -10.77 36.44 23.67
N LEU A 642 -10.64 36.02 22.42
CA LEU A 642 -11.18 36.74 21.25
C LEU A 642 -12.54 36.21 20.76
N ASN A 643 -13.20 35.31 21.50
CA ASN A 643 -14.44 34.66 21.06
C ASN A 643 -14.32 34.06 19.64
N LEU A 644 -13.18 33.40 19.38
CA LEU A 644 -12.76 32.97 18.05
C LEU A 644 -13.44 31.65 17.65
N TRP A 645 -13.99 31.60 16.44
CA TRP A 645 -14.42 30.33 15.83
C TRP A 645 -13.21 29.59 15.24
N ALA A 646 -12.68 28.64 15.99
CA ALA A 646 -11.41 27.97 15.72
C ALA A 646 -11.54 26.77 14.75
N LEU A 647 -12.12 26.98 13.56
CA LEU A 647 -12.25 25.92 12.53
C LEU A 647 -11.95 26.48 11.12
N TYR A 648 -10.81 26.06 10.57
CA TYR A 648 -10.27 26.59 9.32
C TYR A 648 -9.89 25.48 8.34
N ALA A 649 -10.31 25.65 7.10
CA ALA A 649 -9.92 24.84 5.97
C ALA A 649 -8.68 25.41 5.31
N ILE A 650 -7.68 24.56 5.06
CA ILE A 650 -6.45 24.92 4.38
C ILE A 650 -6.19 23.99 3.20
N LYS A 651 -5.62 24.56 2.14
CA LYS A 651 -5.21 23.85 0.94
C LYS A 651 -3.93 24.47 0.41
N LYS A 652 -3.10 23.66 -0.23
CA LYS A 652 -1.91 24.14 -0.94
C LYS A 652 -2.27 24.65 -2.33
#